data_AF-A0A7K1LD39-F1
#
_entry.id   AF-A0A7K1LD39-F1
#
_cell.length_a   1.000
_cell.length_b   1.000
_cell.length_c   1.000
_cell.angle_alpha   90.00
_cell.angle_beta   90.00
_cell.angle_gamma   90.00
#
_symmetry.space_group_name_H-M   'P 1'
#
loop_
_entity.id
_entity.type
_entity.pdbx_description
1 polymer ?
#
loop_
_entity_poly.entity_id
_entity_poly.type
_entity_poly.pdbx_seq_one_letter_code
_entity_poly.pdbx_strand_id
1 'polypeptide(L)'
;MFGVLGPVVAWDDAGDAIDLRGPRHRAVLARLIIARGRVVPVGVLVDDLWTAPPPGAVSAVRTFVAALRRALEPERPPRARPRVLVTEGPGYALHADDVDAWRFEHAVGEGSAERLEEALGWWRGPAYADFADEPWARAERSRLDELRLHAVERLAEARLAGGAPAEAVPDLEAHVAVHPLREDAWRLLALALYRSGRQGDALAVLRRARGLLVDRLGVEPGPSLRKLEADILRHADHLTEPDAAARVWARAATAYDRTVASGSRDRLESTVGLLRTLALAGGGGLAAAREQRMAAISASEDLGDPELTARVIGSYDVPAIWTRSDDPRQAGQVVAAAERALAALPPGRDATRARLLATVALESRGTRSARGPEAAGEAEAIARRLDDPALLAFALNAVFMQSFERTGLAPRRDGIGAELVALSERHGLTAFEILGHLIRLQACSGMADLPAADRHASAAEGLADRHERPLVRVFTGWYRALRTAAAGRPAEAAYREAAALLDGCGMPGLERGLVPLALLSLRVLDDRPAPTEPLDWGPYEPWARPLVLLAQARPGDAADALRRVPDPPRDLMQEALWCLAARAAVALDDRGLMRRAREALAPAAAELAGAASGLVTLGPVSDHLAALTGALRRSQRP
;
A
#
# COMPACT_ATOMS: atom_id res chain seq x y z
N MET A 1 -14.32 -18.51 35.69
CA MET A 1 -13.16 -17.72 35.22
C MET A 1 -11.95 -17.85 36.15
N PHE A 2 -10.72 -17.92 35.61
CA PHE A 2 -9.49 -17.77 36.40
C PHE A 2 -8.84 -16.42 36.19
N GLY A 3 -8.28 -15.85 37.26
CA GLY A 3 -7.64 -14.54 37.23
C GLY A 3 -6.15 -14.60 37.60
N VAL A 4 -5.26 -14.17 36.70
CA VAL A 4 -3.81 -14.09 36.90
C VAL A 4 -3.19 -12.74 36.49
N LEU A 5 -3.98 -11.81 35.95
CA LEU A 5 -3.58 -10.40 35.72
C LEU A 5 -3.61 -9.61 37.05
N GLY A 6 -2.88 -10.10 38.04
CA GLY A 6 -2.94 -9.70 39.44
C GLY A 6 -2.67 -10.90 40.36
N PRO A 7 -3.16 -10.89 41.62
CA PRO A 7 -3.18 -12.08 42.46
C PRO A 7 -3.99 -13.22 41.84
N VAL A 8 -3.60 -14.46 42.16
CA VAL A 8 -4.23 -15.65 41.57
C VAL A 8 -5.55 -15.93 42.25
N VAL A 9 -6.63 -15.83 41.47
CA VAL A 9 -8.02 -15.94 41.94
C VAL A 9 -8.84 -16.78 40.97
N ALA A 10 -10.00 -17.25 41.41
CA ALA A 10 -10.97 -17.92 40.58
C ALA A 10 -12.38 -17.47 40.95
N TRP A 11 -13.25 -17.41 39.96
CA TRP A 11 -14.68 -17.12 40.10
C TRP A 11 -15.48 -18.22 39.43
N ASP A 12 -16.64 -18.53 40.01
CA ASP A 12 -17.61 -19.42 39.40
C ASP A 12 -18.39 -18.72 38.26
N ASP A 13 -19.35 -19.44 37.67
CA ASP A 13 -20.15 -18.93 36.55
C ASP A 13 -21.13 -17.82 36.97
N ALA A 14 -21.43 -17.69 38.27
CA ALA A 14 -22.23 -16.59 38.82
C ALA A 14 -21.39 -15.33 39.11
N GLY A 15 -20.06 -15.46 39.07
CA GLY A 15 -19.12 -14.39 39.39
C GLY A 15 -18.70 -14.35 40.86
N ASP A 16 -19.07 -15.35 41.66
CA ASP A 16 -18.70 -15.43 43.07
C ASP A 16 -17.27 -15.98 43.23
N ALA A 17 -16.53 -15.45 44.21
CA ALA A 17 -15.14 -15.82 44.43
C ALA A 17 -15.00 -17.23 45.01
N ILE A 18 -14.17 -18.05 44.39
CA ILE A 18 -13.86 -19.42 44.83
C ILE A 18 -12.67 -19.39 45.82
N ASP A 19 -12.85 -19.98 47.00
CA ASP A 19 -11.76 -20.14 47.98
C ASP A 19 -10.71 -21.17 47.50
N LEU A 20 -9.67 -20.65 46.85
CA LEU A 20 -8.50 -21.40 46.39
C LEU A 20 -7.55 -21.86 47.51
N ARG A 21 -7.94 -21.69 48.78
CA ARG A 21 -7.18 -22.09 49.96
C ARG A 21 -5.82 -21.36 50.06
N GLY A 22 -4.87 -21.98 50.78
CA GLY A 22 -3.60 -21.37 51.12
C GLY A 22 -2.63 -21.17 49.93
N PRO A 23 -1.53 -20.42 50.13
CA PRO A 23 -0.59 -20.02 49.07
C PRO A 23 -0.06 -21.17 48.21
N ARG A 24 0.20 -22.33 48.80
CA ARG A 24 0.68 -23.53 48.10
C ARG A 24 -0.34 -24.14 47.13
N HIS A 25 -1.63 -24.00 47.41
CA HIS A 25 -2.70 -24.42 46.50
C HIS A 25 -2.75 -23.48 45.30
N ARG A 26 -2.72 -22.16 45.55
CA ARG A 26 -2.66 -21.15 44.50
C ARG A 26 -1.42 -21.30 43.61
N ALA A 27 -0.27 -21.68 44.18
CA ALA A 27 0.96 -21.93 43.42
C ALA A 27 0.83 -23.10 42.44
N VAL A 28 0.22 -24.22 42.86
CA VAL A 28 -0.07 -25.35 41.96
C VAL A 28 -0.99 -24.90 40.82
N LEU A 29 -2.06 -24.19 41.13
CA LEU A 29 -3.00 -23.70 40.12
C LEU A 29 -2.31 -22.74 39.15
N ALA A 30 -1.58 -21.75 39.67
CA ALA A 30 -0.82 -20.78 38.87
C ALA A 30 0.14 -21.46 37.91
N ARG A 31 0.91 -22.45 38.40
CA ARG A 31 1.88 -23.19 37.60
C ARG A 31 1.24 -23.98 36.46
N LEU A 32 0.02 -24.50 36.69
CA LEU A 32 -0.76 -25.20 35.67
C LEU A 32 -1.41 -24.25 34.67
N ILE A 33 -1.84 -23.06 35.09
CA ILE A 33 -2.31 -22.00 34.17
C ILE A 33 -1.18 -21.60 33.21
N ILE A 34 0.04 -21.42 33.71
CA ILE A 34 1.23 -21.14 32.87
C ILE A 34 1.48 -22.26 31.86
N ALA A 35 1.17 -23.51 32.21
CA ALA A 35 1.37 -24.65 31.33
C ALA A 35 0.38 -24.69 30.14
N ARG A 36 -0.75 -23.96 30.21
CA ARG A 36 -1.79 -23.85 29.16
C ARG A 36 -2.28 -25.21 28.66
N GLY A 37 -2.93 -25.99 29.52
CA GLY A 37 -3.44 -27.32 29.17
C GLY A 37 -2.38 -28.43 29.06
N ARG A 38 -1.08 -28.09 29.03
CA ARG A 38 -0.01 -29.10 29.04
C ARG A 38 0.17 -29.74 30.42
N VAL A 39 0.48 -31.02 30.42
CA VAL A 39 0.76 -31.80 31.64
C VAL A 39 2.03 -31.27 32.32
N VAL A 40 1.92 -30.94 33.62
CA VAL A 40 3.06 -30.67 34.50
C VAL A 40 3.32 -31.90 35.37
N PRO A 41 4.48 -32.57 35.24
CA PRO A 41 4.84 -33.73 36.06
C PRO A 41 4.85 -33.39 37.55
N VAL A 42 4.49 -34.35 38.41
CA VAL A 42 4.45 -34.10 39.86
C VAL A 42 5.83 -33.72 40.43
N GLY A 43 6.92 -34.27 39.89
CA GLY A 43 8.28 -33.89 40.28
C GLY A 43 8.56 -32.40 40.04
N VAL A 44 8.18 -31.88 38.88
CA VAL A 44 8.32 -30.45 38.54
C VAL A 44 7.50 -29.58 39.48
N LEU A 45 6.26 -29.99 39.81
CA LEU A 45 5.46 -29.27 40.80
C LEU A 45 6.11 -29.27 42.19
N VAL A 46 6.79 -30.34 42.59
CA VAL A 46 7.53 -30.39 43.86
C VAL A 46 8.72 -29.43 43.82
N ASP A 47 9.51 -29.47 42.75
CA ASP A 47 10.69 -28.61 42.60
C ASP A 47 10.31 -27.12 42.54
N ASP A 48 9.23 -26.79 41.84
CA ASP A 48 8.72 -25.40 41.73
C ASP A 48 8.12 -24.88 43.04
N LEU A 49 7.61 -25.77 43.90
CA LEU A 49 7.07 -25.37 45.19
C LEU A 49 8.19 -25.25 46.25
N TRP A 50 9.11 -26.19 46.34
CA TRP A 50 10.06 -26.22 47.45
C TRP A 50 11.51 -26.14 46.97
N THR A 51 12.26 -25.17 47.50
CA THR A 51 13.73 -25.15 47.38
C THR A 51 14.38 -26.39 48.02
N ALA A 52 13.79 -26.89 49.11
CA ALA A 52 14.15 -28.14 49.75
C ALA A 52 12.87 -28.93 50.09
N PRO A 53 12.48 -29.92 49.26
CA PRO A 53 11.23 -30.67 49.46
C PRO A 53 11.20 -31.45 50.79
N PRO A 54 10.12 -31.35 51.58
CA PRO A 54 9.98 -32.14 52.80
C PRO A 54 9.71 -33.63 52.49
N PRO A 55 9.96 -34.56 53.44
CA PRO A 55 9.50 -35.93 53.33
C PRO A 55 7.98 -35.96 53.05
N GLY A 56 7.57 -36.58 51.95
CA GLY A 56 6.15 -36.65 51.54
C GLY A 56 5.64 -35.48 50.69
N ALA A 57 6.50 -34.65 50.08
CA ALA A 57 6.10 -33.55 49.21
C ALA A 57 5.12 -33.96 48.08
N VAL A 58 5.31 -35.13 47.47
CA VAL A 58 4.38 -35.71 46.48
C VAL A 58 2.97 -35.90 47.05
N SER A 59 2.86 -36.38 48.30
CA SER A 59 1.58 -36.54 49.00
C SER A 59 0.95 -35.18 49.36
N ALA A 60 1.76 -34.17 49.64
CA ALA A 60 1.28 -32.80 49.84
C ALA A 60 0.68 -32.21 48.55
N VAL A 61 1.35 -32.36 47.40
CA VAL A 61 0.82 -31.93 46.09
C VAL A 61 -0.52 -32.62 45.79
N ARG A 62 -0.63 -33.92 46.04
CA ARG A 62 -1.91 -34.66 45.89
C ARG A 62 -3.01 -34.10 46.78
N THR A 63 -2.69 -33.72 48.02
CA THR A 63 -3.62 -33.08 48.94
C THR A 63 -4.08 -31.71 48.42
N PHE A 64 -3.14 -30.89 47.92
CA PHE A 64 -3.47 -29.58 47.35
C PHE A 64 -4.37 -29.70 46.13
N VAL A 65 -4.06 -30.63 45.21
CA VAL A 65 -4.89 -30.92 44.03
C VAL A 65 -6.28 -31.41 44.44
N ALA A 66 -6.38 -32.28 45.46
CA ALA A 66 -7.67 -32.78 45.93
C ALA A 66 -8.55 -31.67 46.55
N ALA A 67 -7.94 -30.71 47.24
CA ALA A 67 -8.64 -29.54 47.79
C ALA A 67 -9.06 -28.56 46.69
N LEU A 68 -8.19 -28.28 45.71
CA LEU A 68 -8.52 -27.45 44.54
C LEU A 68 -9.67 -28.05 43.72
N ARG A 69 -9.66 -29.37 43.48
CA ARG A 69 -10.77 -30.05 42.78
C ARG A 69 -12.11 -29.90 43.51
N ARG A 70 -12.10 -29.90 44.85
CA ARG A 70 -13.32 -29.69 45.65
C ARG A 70 -13.81 -28.26 45.58
N ALA A 71 -12.89 -27.29 45.50
CA ALA A 71 -13.23 -25.87 45.38
C ALA A 71 -13.73 -25.51 43.97
N LEU A 72 -13.07 -26.04 42.92
CA LEU A 72 -13.37 -25.73 41.51
C LEU A 72 -14.57 -26.51 40.97
N GLU A 73 -14.90 -27.66 41.55
CA GLU A 73 -15.99 -28.52 41.10
C GLU A 73 -16.86 -28.97 42.32
N PRO A 74 -17.57 -28.04 43.00
CA PRO A 74 -18.32 -28.34 44.22
C PRO A 74 -19.46 -29.33 43.99
N GLU A 75 -20.11 -29.25 42.83
CA GLU A 75 -21.23 -30.14 42.44
C GLU A 75 -20.79 -31.52 41.91
N ARG A 76 -19.47 -31.79 41.90
CA ARG A 76 -18.96 -33.06 41.35
C ARG A 76 -19.37 -34.24 42.23
N PRO A 77 -20.08 -35.25 41.69
CA PRO A 77 -20.48 -36.42 42.46
C PRO A 77 -19.27 -37.17 43.04
N PRO A 78 -19.42 -37.83 44.21
CA PRO A 78 -18.37 -38.68 44.76
C PRO A 78 -17.89 -39.71 43.73
N ARG A 79 -16.56 -39.83 43.56
CA ARG A 79 -15.88 -40.74 42.62
C ARG A 79 -16.01 -40.41 41.12
N ALA A 80 -16.69 -39.33 40.74
CA ALA A 80 -16.68 -38.85 39.35
C ALA A 80 -15.30 -38.30 38.95
N ARG A 81 -14.93 -38.48 37.66
CA ARG A 81 -13.67 -37.96 37.11
C ARG A 81 -13.68 -36.42 37.14
N PRO A 82 -12.61 -35.76 37.60
CA PRO A 82 -12.49 -34.31 37.51
C PRO A 82 -12.38 -33.89 36.04
N ARG A 83 -12.90 -32.71 35.69
CA ARG A 83 -12.90 -32.16 34.33
C ARG A 83 -11.94 -30.98 34.19
N VAL A 84 -11.90 -30.09 35.19
CA VAL A 84 -11.08 -28.86 35.15
C VAL A 84 -9.61 -29.15 35.48
N LEU A 85 -9.34 -29.76 36.64
CA LEU A 85 -8.00 -30.13 37.08
C LEU A 85 -7.81 -31.65 36.95
N VAL A 86 -7.26 -32.11 35.84
CA VAL A 86 -7.18 -33.54 35.51
C VAL A 86 -5.83 -34.15 35.89
N THR A 87 -5.83 -35.47 36.09
CA THR A 87 -4.59 -36.24 36.22
C THR A 87 -4.33 -36.90 34.88
N GLU A 88 -3.19 -36.58 34.28
CA GLU A 88 -2.77 -37.08 32.98
C GLU A 88 -1.33 -37.56 33.06
N GLY A 89 -1.09 -38.81 32.68
CA GLY A 89 0.23 -39.44 32.76
C GLY A 89 0.88 -39.30 34.14
N PRO A 90 2.13 -38.81 34.24
CA PRO A 90 2.86 -38.67 35.50
C PRO A 90 2.55 -37.36 36.25
N GLY A 91 1.51 -36.62 35.86
CA GLY A 91 1.30 -35.24 36.29
C GLY A 91 -0.15 -34.78 36.34
N TYR A 92 -0.31 -33.46 36.33
CA TYR A 92 -1.61 -32.79 36.32
C TYR A 92 -1.66 -31.78 35.17
N ALA A 93 -2.85 -31.57 34.62
CA ALA A 93 -3.13 -30.53 33.64
C ALA A 93 -4.38 -29.76 34.07
N LEU A 94 -4.43 -28.48 33.70
CA LEU A 94 -5.60 -27.64 33.87
C LEU A 94 -6.23 -27.41 32.51
N HIS A 95 -7.44 -27.94 32.33
CA HIS A 95 -8.32 -27.66 31.20
C HIS A 95 -9.23 -26.52 31.60
N ALA A 96 -8.84 -25.32 31.20
CA ALA A 96 -9.62 -24.10 31.36
C ALA A 96 -9.78 -23.49 29.97
N ASP A 97 -10.90 -22.81 29.73
CA ASP A 97 -11.13 -22.03 28.51
C ASP A 97 -11.24 -20.52 28.80
N ASP A 98 -11.40 -20.15 30.08
CA ASP A 98 -11.68 -18.79 30.53
C ASP A 98 -10.66 -18.33 31.60
N VAL A 99 -9.53 -17.81 31.11
CA VAL A 99 -8.45 -17.19 31.90
C VAL A 99 -8.26 -15.75 31.43
N ASP A 100 -8.26 -14.79 32.36
CA ASP A 100 -8.16 -13.35 32.06
C ASP A 100 -6.94 -13.00 31.18
N ALA A 101 -5.78 -13.62 31.44
CA ALA A 101 -4.56 -13.43 30.65
C ALA A 101 -4.67 -13.92 29.20
N TRP A 102 -5.40 -15.02 28.95
CA TRP A 102 -5.58 -15.53 27.58
C TRP A 102 -6.61 -14.70 26.82
N ARG A 103 -7.67 -14.26 27.51
CA ARG A 103 -8.62 -13.28 26.97
C ARG A 103 -7.93 -11.97 26.63
N PHE A 104 -6.99 -11.53 27.46
CA PHE A 104 -6.23 -10.29 27.24
C PHE A 104 -5.36 -10.42 25.99
N GLU A 105 -4.64 -11.54 25.84
CA GLU A 105 -3.85 -11.82 24.64
C GLU A 105 -4.69 -11.81 23.36
N HIS A 106 -5.88 -12.40 23.40
CA HIS A 106 -6.80 -12.35 22.27
C HIS A 106 -7.32 -10.93 21.98
N ALA A 107 -7.69 -10.17 23.02
CA ALA A 107 -8.14 -8.79 22.88
C ALA A 107 -7.06 -7.87 22.30
N VAL A 108 -5.78 -8.11 22.62
CA VAL A 108 -4.65 -7.37 22.04
C VAL A 108 -4.44 -7.70 20.56
N GLY A 109 -4.74 -8.93 20.13
CA GLY A 109 -4.61 -9.36 18.73
C GLY A 109 -5.71 -8.85 17.80
N GLU A 110 -6.93 -8.64 18.30
CA GLU A 110 -8.12 -8.35 17.48
C GLU A 110 -8.77 -6.98 17.73
N GLY A 111 -8.38 -6.28 18.80
CA GLY A 111 -9.22 -5.25 19.43
C GLY A 111 -9.29 -3.89 18.75
N SER A 112 -10.50 -3.31 18.76
CA SER A 112 -10.74 -1.87 18.61
C SER A 112 -10.27 -1.09 19.85
N ALA A 113 -10.26 0.24 19.80
CA ALA A 113 -9.87 1.08 20.94
C ALA A 113 -10.68 0.76 22.21
N GLU A 114 -12.00 0.61 22.09
CA GLU A 114 -12.88 0.30 23.22
C GLU A 114 -12.55 -1.06 23.84
N ARG A 115 -12.25 -2.05 23.00
CA ARG A 115 -11.92 -3.41 23.44
C ARG A 115 -10.58 -3.45 24.16
N LEU A 116 -9.58 -2.73 23.64
CA LEU A 116 -8.25 -2.64 24.24
C LEU A 116 -8.29 -1.90 25.58
N GLU A 117 -9.09 -0.84 25.67
CA GLU A 117 -9.31 -0.09 26.91
C GLU A 117 -9.97 -0.94 27.99
N GLU A 118 -11.04 -1.66 27.64
CA GLU A 118 -11.68 -2.64 28.54
C GLU A 118 -10.69 -3.71 29.01
N ALA A 119 -9.90 -4.28 28.08
CA ALA A 119 -8.93 -5.32 28.37
C ALA A 119 -7.81 -4.85 29.30
N LEU A 120 -7.32 -3.61 29.12
CA LEU A 120 -6.36 -2.99 30.04
C LEU A 120 -6.96 -2.80 31.44
N GLY A 121 -8.28 -2.57 31.53
CA GLY A 121 -9.02 -2.49 32.79
C GLY A 121 -9.13 -3.82 33.56
N TRP A 122 -8.86 -4.97 32.93
CA TRP A 122 -8.88 -6.28 33.61
C TRP A 122 -7.67 -6.50 34.54
N TRP A 123 -6.62 -5.69 34.38
CA TRP A 123 -5.41 -5.78 35.20
C TRP A 123 -5.68 -5.26 36.61
N ARG A 124 -5.63 -6.18 37.58
CA ARG A 124 -5.81 -5.91 39.02
C ARG A 124 -4.49 -5.64 39.75
N GLY A 125 -3.36 -5.75 39.06
CA GLY A 125 -2.00 -5.57 39.59
C GLY A 125 -0.96 -6.20 38.67
N PRO A 126 0.31 -6.34 39.11
CA PRO A 126 1.32 -7.10 38.38
C PRO A 126 0.85 -8.54 38.12
N ALA A 127 1.15 -9.09 36.95
CA ALA A 127 0.79 -10.47 36.64
C ALA A 127 1.38 -11.43 37.68
N TYR A 128 0.59 -12.41 38.11
CA TYR A 128 0.94 -13.38 39.16
C TYR A 128 1.55 -12.72 40.42
N ALA A 129 0.91 -11.66 40.94
CA ALA A 129 1.44 -10.86 42.04
C ALA A 129 1.82 -11.68 43.29
N ASP A 130 1.08 -12.76 43.58
CA ASP A 130 1.35 -13.69 44.69
C ASP A 130 2.70 -14.44 44.56
N PHE A 131 3.29 -14.48 43.36
CA PHE A 131 4.44 -15.30 43.00
C PHE A 131 5.55 -14.45 42.36
N ALA A 132 5.71 -13.22 42.83
CA ALA A 132 6.64 -12.28 42.23
C ALA A 132 8.12 -12.74 42.32
N ASP A 133 8.47 -13.44 43.40
CA ASP A 133 9.84 -13.90 43.65
C ASP A 133 10.11 -15.32 43.15
N GLU A 134 9.09 -16.00 42.61
CA GLU A 134 9.19 -17.39 42.19
C GLU A 134 9.85 -17.53 40.80
N PRO A 135 10.96 -18.29 40.67
CA PRO A 135 11.69 -18.41 39.39
C PRO A 135 10.85 -18.94 38.24
N TRP A 136 9.94 -19.88 38.51
CA TRP A 136 9.08 -20.51 37.50
C TRP A 136 8.03 -19.56 36.92
N ALA A 137 7.68 -18.48 37.63
CA ALA A 137 6.70 -17.49 37.19
C ALA A 137 7.35 -16.35 36.37
N ARG A 138 8.65 -16.11 36.52
CA ARG A 138 9.37 -14.95 35.97
C ARG A 138 9.14 -14.76 34.48
N ALA A 139 9.32 -15.82 33.68
CA ALA A 139 9.21 -15.74 32.23
C ALA A 139 7.81 -15.34 31.77
N GLU A 140 6.76 -15.92 32.38
CA GLU A 140 5.38 -15.59 32.03
C GLU A 140 5.00 -14.18 32.49
N ARG A 141 5.45 -13.77 33.68
CA ARG A 141 5.23 -12.40 34.17
C ARG A 141 5.85 -11.38 33.23
N SER A 142 7.11 -11.55 32.84
CA SER A 142 7.77 -10.67 31.87
C SER A 142 7.05 -10.65 30.52
N ARG A 143 6.58 -11.80 30.02
CA ARG A 143 5.80 -11.89 28.78
C ARG A 143 4.49 -11.09 28.86
N LEU A 144 3.75 -11.25 29.96
CA LEU A 144 2.48 -10.55 30.17
C LEU A 144 2.67 -9.06 30.39
N ASP A 145 3.71 -8.66 31.13
CA ASP A 145 4.06 -7.25 31.31
C ASP A 145 4.39 -6.59 29.96
N GLU A 146 5.23 -7.22 29.12
CA GLU A 146 5.49 -6.72 27.77
C GLU A 146 4.24 -6.65 26.90
N LEU A 147 3.35 -7.65 26.98
CA LEU A 147 2.07 -7.64 26.28
C LEU A 147 1.17 -6.49 26.75
N ARG A 148 1.19 -6.15 28.04
CA ARG A 148 0.48 -4.98 28.58
C ARG A 148 1.03 -3.68 28.03
N LEU A 149 2.36 -3.54 27.94
CA LEU A 149 2.99 -2.35 27.38
C LEU A 149 2.61 -2.19 25.90
N HIS A 150 2.67 -3.27 25.14
CA HIS A 150 2.25 -3.28 23.75
C HIS A 150 0.77 -2.94 23.58
N ALA A 151 -0.11 -3.40 24.47
CA ALA A 151 -1.53 -3.08 24.45
C ALA A 151 -1.80 -1.57 24.60
N VAL A 152 -1.00 -0.86 25.41
CA VAL A 152 -1.10 0.61 25.54
C VAL A 152 -0.71 1.29 24.23
N GLU A 153 0.37 0.85 23.58
CA GLU A 153 0.80 1.36 22.27
C GLU A 153 -0.28 1.10 21.20
N ARG A 154 -0.85 -0.10 21.18
CA ARG A 154 -1.95 -0.51 20.29
C ARG A 154 -3.23 0.33 20.51
N LEU A 155 -3.58 0.64 21.75
CA LEU A 155 -4.71 1.50 22.07
C LEU A 155 -4.48 2.92 21.55
N ALA A 156 -3.27 3.46 21.74
CA ALA A 156 -2.90 4.76 21.20
C ALA A 156 -2.95 4.79 19.67
N GLU A 157 -2.46 3.75 18.98
CA GLU A 157 -2.59 3.61 17.54
C GLU A 157 -4.05 3.59 17.08
N ALA A 158 -4.91 2.84 17.77
CA ALA A 158 -6.33 2.78 17.47
C ALA A 158 -7.03 4.14 17.65
N ARG A 159 -6.70 4.89 18.72
CA ARG A 159 -7.22 6.26 18.94
C ARG A 159 -6.73 7.24 17.86
N LEU A 160 -5.45 7.15 17.48
CA LEU A 160 -4.88 7.97 16.40
C LEU A 160 -5.50 7.67 15.04
N ALA A 161 -5.84 6.41 14.76
CA ALA A 161 -6.57 6.02 13.55
C ALA A 161 -8.06 6.42 13.61
N GLY A 162 -8.65 6.42 14.80
CA GLY A 162 -10.05 6.77 15.06
C GLY A 162 -10.36 8.28 15.03
N GLY A 163 -9.33 9.14 14.96
CA GLY A 163 -9.47 10.60 14.95
C GLY A 163 -9.56 11.23 16.33
N ALA A 164 -9.04 10.57 17.37
CA ALA A 164 -8.98 11.06 18.75
C ALA A 164 -7.52 11.21 19.24
N PRO A 165 -6.65 11.97 18.53
CA PRO A 165 -5.23 12.08 18.88
C PRO A 165 -4.99 12.70 20.27
N ALA A 166 -5.84 13.66 20.67
CA ALA A 166 -5.71 14.36 21.95
C ALA A 166 -5.94 13.43 23.16
N GLU A 167 -6.80 12.43 23.02
CA GLU A 167 -7.10 11.47 24.09
C GLU A 167 -5.96 10.47 24.34
N ALA A 168 -5.06 10.28 23.36
CA ALA A 168 -3.91 9.40 23.52
C ALA A 168 -2.73 10.07 24.25
N VAL A 169 -2.67 11.42 24.29
CA VAL A 169 -1.51 12.16 24.81
C VAL A 169 -1.21 11.87 26.29
N PRO A 170 -2.17 11.96 27.24
CA PRO A 170 -1.88 11.76 28.67
C PRO A 170 -1.35 10.35 28.97
N ASP A 171 -1.97 9.33 28.37
CA ASP A 171 -1.58 7.93 28.57
C ASP A 171 -0.18 7.66 28.00
N LEU A 172 0.14 8.23 26.82
CA LEU A 172 1.46 8.11 26.22
C LEU A 172 2.54 8.88 26.98
N GLU A 173 2.24 10.06 27.53
CA GLU A 173 3.16 10.81 28.41
C GLU A 173 3.53 10.00 29.66
N ALA A 174 2.54 9.38 30.30
CA ALA A 174 2.77 8.49 31.43
C ALA A 174 3.58 7.24 31.01
N HIS A 175 3.27 6.67 29.85
CA HIS A 175 3.93 5.48 29.34
C HIS A 175 5.42 5.72 29.04
N VAL A 176 5.78 6.81 28.36
CA VAL A 176 7.19 7.13 28.06
C VAL A 176 7.98 7.52 29.31
N ALA A 177 7.33 8.08 30.33
CA ALA A 177 7.99 8.41 31.60
C ALA A 177 8.43 7.15 32.35
N VAL A 178 7.61 6.09 32.32
CA VAL A 178 7.91 4.81 32.98
C VAL A 178 8.78 3.90 32.10
N HIS A 179 8.57 3.92 30.77
CA HIS A 179 9.25 3.04 29.80
C HIS A 179 10.04 3.85 28.75
N PRO A 180 11.04 4.65 29.15
CA PRO A 180 11.69 5.62 28.26
C PRO A 180 12.52 5.00 27.14
N LEU A 181 12.82 3.70 27.17
CA LEU A 181 13.56 3.02 26.10
C LEU A 181 12.67 2.49 24.97
N ARG A 182 11.34 2.66 25.06
CA ARG A 182 10.39 2.25 24.01
C ARG A 182 10.24 3.35 22.97
N GLU A 183 11.02 3.28 21.90
CA GLU A 183 11.01 4.26 20.81
C GLU A 183 9.62 4.42 20.17
N ASP A 184 8.82 3.35 20.11
CA ASP A 184 7.50 3.41 19.48
C ASP A 184 6.51 4.27 20.29
N ALA A 185 6.56 4.22 21.62
CA ALA A 185 5.77 5.10 22.47
C ALA A 185 6.15 6.58 22.28
N TRP A 186 7.44 6.91 22.10
CA TRP A 186 7.88 8.26 21.76
C TRP A 186 7.36 8.71 20.39
N ARG A 187 7.34 7.80 19.40
CA ARG A 187 6.80 8.05 18.06
C ARG A 187 5.31 8.38 18.14
N LEU A 188 4.54 7.56 18.85
CA LEU A 188 3.10 7.73 19.01
C LEU A 188 2.78 9.04 19.74
N LEU A 189 3.53 9.38 20.79
CA LEU A 189 3.34 10.63 21.53
C LEU A 189 3.59 11.86 20.64
N ALA A 190 4.70 11.86 19.90
CA ALA A 190 5.02 12.96 18.98
C ALA A 190 3.95 13.10 17.88
N LEU A 191 3.47 11.98 17.32
CA LEU A 191 2.42 12.00 16.31
C LEU A 191 1.08 12.50 16.88
N ALA A 192 0.70 12.08 18.08
CA ALA A 192 -0.50 12.53 18.77
C ALA A 192 -0.48 14.04 19.03
N LEU A 193 0.65 14.56 19.52
CA LEU A 193 0.86 15.99 19.73
C LEU A 193 0.78 16.78 18.41
N TYR A 194 1.44 16.28 17.36
CA TYR A 194 1.40 16.92 16.03
C TYR A 194 -0.03 17.00 15.48
N ARG A 195 -0.76 15.88 15.48
CA ARG A 195 -2.16 15.82 15.02
C ARG A 195 -3.13 16.63 15.87
N SER A 196 -2.75 16.93 17.11
CA SER A 196 -3.50 17.84 18.00
C SER A 196 -3.13 19.32 17.80
N GLY A 197 -2.41 19.66 16.72
CA GLY A 197 -1.98 21.03 16.43
C GLY A 197 -0.80 21.52 17.28
N ARG A 198 -0.15 20.64 18.06
CA ARG A 198 0.95 20.98 18.99
C ARG A 198 2.31 20.58 18.42
N GLN A 199 2.65 21.09 17.24
CA GLN A 199 3.90 20.76 16.54
C GLN A 199 5.17 21.04 17.36
N GLY A 200 5.22 22.18 18.06
CA GLY A 200 6.37 22.54 18.90
C GLY A 200 6.64 21.52 20.01
N ASP A 201 5.57 21.00 20.61
CA ASP A 201 5.64 19.96 21.65
C ASP A 201 6.05 18.62 21.05
N ALA A 202 5.54 18.26 19.88
CA ALA A 202 5.95 17.04 19.17
C ALA A 202 7.46 17.01 18.89
N LEU A 203 8.03 18.11 18.38
CA LEU A 203 9.47 18.23 18.15
C LEU A 203 10.26 18.24 19.47
N ALA A 204 9.72 18.83 20.54
CA ALA A 204 10.35 18.80 21.86
C ALA A 204 10.43 17.38 22.44
N VAL A 205 9.38 16.57 22.25
CA VAL A 205 9.35 15.15 22.64
C VAL A 205 10.40 14.34 21.89
N LEU A 206 10.53 14.53 20.57
CA LEU A 206 11.55 13.83 19.76
C LEU A 206 12.98 14.21 20.17
N ARG A 207 13.24 15.50 20.45
CA ARG A 207 14.53 15.94 20.99
C ARG A 207 14.85 15.30 22.35
N ARG A 208 13.84 15.18 23.23
CA ARG A 208 13.99 14.52 24.54
C ARG A 208 14.30 13.03 24.38
N ALA A 209 13.60 12.33 23.50
CA ALA A 209 13.84 10.92 23.20
C ALA A 209 15.28 10.71 22.72
N ARG A 210 15.75 11.56 21.79
CA ARG A 210 17.12 11.51 21.28
C ARG A 210 18.17 11.69 22.38
N GLY A 211 18.02 12.71 23.22
CA GLY A 211 18.95 12.94 24.33
C GLY A 211 19.03 11.71 25.25
N LEU A 212 17.88 11.13 25.60
CA LEU A 212 17.83 9.95 26.47
C LEU A 212 18.49 8.71 25.86
N LEU A 213 18.27 8.43 24.57
CA LEU A 213 18.87 7.28 23.88
C LEU A 213 20.39 7.43 23.74
N VAL A 214 20.86 8.63 23.40
CA VAL A 214 22.29 8.93 23.32
C VAL A 214 22.93 8.81 24.70
N ASP A 215 22.33 9.39 25.74
CA ASP A 215 22.89 9.41 27.09
C ASP A 215 22.90 8.02 27.75
N ARG A 216 21.84 7.21 27.58
CA ARG A 216 21.70 5.91 28.26
C ARG A 216 22.26 4.73 27.49
N LEU A 217 22.19 4.76 26.16
CA LEU A 217 22.55 3.64 25.30
C LEU A 217 23.70 3.96 24.35
N GLY A 218 24.09 5.22 24.18
CA GLY A 218 25.13 5.63 23.24
C GLY A 218 24.73 5.48 21.77
N VAL A 219 23.43 5.39 21.48
CA VAL A 219 22.88 5.16 20.14
C VAL A 219 22.00 6.30 19.68
N GLU A 220 21.96 6.53 18.37
CA GLU A 220 21.04 7.47 17.73
C GLU A 220 19.63 6.85 17.61
N PRO A 221 18.56 7.69 17.55
CA PRO A 221 17.20 7.20 17.35
C PRO A 221 17.05 6.34 16.10
N GLY A 222 16.20 5.32 16.21
CA GLY A 222 15.86 4.43 15.11
C GLY A 222 15.26 5.18 13.91
N PRO A 223 15.22 4.52 12.73
CA PRO A 223 14.73 5.12 11.49
C PRO A 223 13.31 5.71 11.62
N SER A 224 12.42 5.07 12.39
CA SER A 224 11.03 5.50 12.56
C SER A 224 10.90 6.88 13.24
N LEU A 225 11.69 7.13 14.30
CA LEU A 225 11.69 8.43 14.99
C LEU A 225 12.32 9.53 14.12
N ARG A 226 13.45 9.24 13.46
CA ARG A 226 14.11 10.19 12.54
C ARG A 226 13.23 10.55 11.34
N LYS A 227 12.51 9.56 10.80
CA LYS A 227 11.54 9.78 9.72
C LYS A 227 10.39 10.67 10.19
N LEU A 228 9.80 10.38 11.34
CA LEU A 228 8.71 11.18 11.89
C LEU A 228 9.14 12.64 12.14
N GLU A 229 10.34 12.87 12.68
CA GLU A 229 10.89 14.22 12.87
C GLU A 229 10.97 14.98 11.53
N ALA A 230 11.50 14.34 10.50
CA ALA A 230 11.62 14.92 9.17
C ALA A 230 10.24 15.19 8.52
N ASP A 231 9.29 14.27 8.70
CA ASP A 231 7.93 14.41 8.19
C ASP A 231 7.18 15.57 8.88
N ILE A 232 7.34 15.71 10.21
CA ILE A 232 6.75 16.81 10.99
C ILE A 232 7.31 18.17 10.56
N LEU A 233 8.62 18.26 10.31
CA LEU A 233 9.25 19.49 9.84
C LEU A 233 8.77 19.89 8.45
N ARG A 234 8.47 18.91 7.58
CA ARG A 234 7.98 19.13 6.21
C ARG A 234 6.46 19.25 6.09
N HIS A 235 5.73 19.09 7.19
CA HIS A 235 4.27 19.05 7.19
C HIS A 235 3.71 18.01 6.22
N ALA A 236 4.31 16.82 6.21
CA ALA A 236 3.96 15.79 5.24
C ALA A 236 2.48 15.38 5.38
N ASP A 237 1.75 15.35 4.26
CA ASP A 237 0.30 15.18 4.24
C ASP A 237 -0.19 13.87 4.86
N HIS A 238 0.64 12.81 4.85
CA HIS A 238 0.31 11.53 5.50
C HIS A 238 0.28 11.62 7.04
N LEU A 239 0.78 12.71 7.62
CA LEU A 239 0.67 12.98 9.06
C LEU A 239 -0.70 13.56 9.43
N THR A 240 -1.41 14.16 8.48
CA THR A 240 -2.76 14.70 8.65
C THR A 240 -3.81 13.60 8.51
N GLU A 241 -4.97 13.76 9.14
CA GLU A 241 -6.03 12.74 9.09
C GLU A 241 -6.52 12.47 7.65
N PRO A 242 -6.85 11.22 7.31
CA PRO A 242 -7.61 10.92 6.10
C PRO A 242 -8.92 11.71 6.10
N ASP A 243 -9.30 12.27 4.95
CA ASP A 243 -10.51 13.06 4.73
C ASP A 243 -11.75 12.41 5.38
N ALA A 244 -12.69 13.22 5.87
CA ALA A 244 -13.90 12.77 6.55
C ALA A 244 -14.69 11.75 5.73
N ALA A 245 -14.65 11.88 4.40
CA ALA A 245 -15.20 10.91 3.46
C ALA A 245 -14.50 9.53 3.56
N ALA A 246 -13.16 9.48 3.60
CA ALA A 246 -12.40 8.24 3.75
C ALA A 246 -12.69 7.53 5.08
N ARG A 247 -13.00 8.29 6.15
CA ARG A 247 -13.41 7.72 7.45
C ARG A 247 -14.82 7.14 7.43
N VAL A 248 -15.77 7.82 6.79
CA VAL A 248 -17.14 7.29 6.60
C VAL A 248 -17.09 6.02 5.76
N TRP A 249 -16.24 5.97 4.73
CA TRP A 249 -16.01 4.79 3.91
C TRP A 249 -15.34 3.64 4.67
N ALA A 250 -14.29 3.91 5.45
CA ALA A 250 -13.64 2.89 6.27
C ALA A 250 -14.62 2.32 7.31
N ARG A 251 -15.41 3.17 7.97
CA ARG A 251 -16.47 2.74 8.88
C ARG A 251 -17.58 1.96 8.18
N ALA A 252 -17.95 2.33 6.95
CA ALA A 252 -18.91 1.59 6.15
C ALA A 252 -18.35 0.21 5.74
N ALA A 253 -17.07 0.12 5.36
CA ALA A 253 -16.39 -1.14 5.08
C ALA A 253 -16.32 -2.03 6.32
N THR A 254 -15.95 -1.50 7.49
CA THR A 254 -15.94 -2.24 8.76
C THR A 254 -17.35 -2.60 9.26
N ALA A 255 -18.36 -1.78 8.98
CA ALA A 255 -19.76 -2.10 9.28
C ALA A 255 -20.30 -3.20 8.35
N TYR A 256 -19.89 -3.16 7.08
CA TYR A 256 -20.17 -4.19 6.08
C TYR A 256 -19.49 -5.52 6.45
N ASP A 257 -18.23 -5.47 6.91
CA ASP A 257 -17.50 -6.63 7.44
C ASP A 257 -18.18 -7.31 8.63
N ARG A 258 -18.92 -6.53 9.44
CA ARG A 258 -19.67 -7.00 10.61
C ARG A 258 -21.07 -7.52 10.29
N THR A 259 -21.66 -7.15 9.16
CA THR A 259 -23.08 -7.44 8.84
C THR A 259 -23.27 -8.55 7.83
N VAL A 260 -22.28 -8.83 6.98
CA VAL A 260 -22.36 -9.90 5.97
C VAL A 260 -21.38 -11.02 6.33
N ALA A 261 -21.90 -12.23 6.58
CA ALA A 261 -21.09 -13.41 6.93
C ALA A 261 -19.89 -13.59 5.98
N SER A 262 -18.73 -13.97 6.54
CA SER A 262 -17.51 -14.23 5.77
C SER A 262 -17.77 -15.29 4.68
N GLY A 263 -17.46 -14.95 3.43
CA GLY A 263 -17.48 -15.91 2.31
C GLY A 263 -18.74 -15.96 1.43
N SER A 264 -19.71 -15.04 1.56
CA SER A 264 -20.81 -15.01 0.59
C SER A 264 -20.34 -14.48 -0.78
N ARG A 265 -20.73 -15.16 -1.86
CA ARG A 265 -20.39 -14.77 -3.25
C ARG A 265 -20.76 -13.32 -3.56
N ASP A 266 -21.93 -12.90 -3.08
CA ASP A 266 -22.45 -11.54 -3.23
C ASP A 266 -21.58 -10.48 -2.54
N ARG A 267 -20.87 -10.87 -1.46
CA ARG A 267 -19.95 -9.96 -0.75
C ARG A 267 -18.78 -9.58 -1.62
N LEU A 268 -18.13 -10.56 -2.26
CA LEU A 268 -16.96 -10.33 -3.09
C LEU A 268 -17.30 -9.45 -4.30
N GLU A 269 -18.44 -9.70 -4.96
CA GLU A 269 -18.88 -8.89 -6.10
C GLU A 269 -19.23 -7.46 -5.68
N SER A 270 -19.96 -7.29 -4.58
CA SER A 270 -20.31 -5.96 -4.05
C SER A 270 -19.07 -5.18 -3.59
N THR A 271 -18.09 -5.85 -2.97
CA THR A 271 -16.81 -5.25 -2.59
C THR A 271 -16.12 -4.67 -3.82
N VAL A 272 -16.02 -5.40 -4.94
CA VAL A 272 -15.35 -4.89 -6.15
C VAL A 272 -16.06 -3.64 -6.70
N GLY A 273 -17.39 -3.57 -6.64
CA GLY A 273 -18.15 -2.36 -7.00
C GLY A 273 -17.80 -1.15 -6.12
N LEU A 274 -17.60 -1.37 -4.82
CA LEU A 274 -17.13 -0.33 -3.89
C LEU A 274 -15.69 0.08 -4.18
N LEU A 275 -14.79 -0.88 -4.45
CA LEU A 275 -13.39 -0.60 -4.80
C LEU A 275 -13.27 0.25 -6.07
N ARG A 276 -14.11 -0.01 -7.08
CA ARG A 276 -14.20 0.83 -8.28
C ARG A 276 -14.56 2.27 -7.94
N THR A 277 -15.56 2.45 -7.08
CA THR A 277 -16.02 3.78 -6.65
C THR A 277 -14.93 4.54 -5.90
N LEU A 278 -14.22 3.85 -4.99
CA LEU A 278 -13.09 4.39 -4.24
C LEU A 278 -11.93 4.80 -5.16
N ALA A 279 -11.58 3.96 -6.14
CA ALA A 279 -10.53 4.25 -7.09
C ALA A 279 -10.84 5.50 -7.93
N LEU A 280 -12.10 5.67 -8.35
CA LEU A 280 -12.55 6.82 -9.13
C LEU A 280 -12.67 8.11 -8.32
N ALA A 281 -12.79 8.03 -6.99
CA ALA A 281 -12.80 9.20 -6.10
C ALA A 281 -11.39 9.79 -5.91
N GLY A 282 -10.33 9.04 -6.22
CA GLY A 282 -8.95 9.51 -6.16
C GLY A 282 -8.34 9.56 -4.75
N GLY A 283 -7.19 10.21 -4.63
CA GLY A 283 -6.45 10.30 -3.37
C GLY A 283 -5.92 8.94 -2.86
N GLY A 284 -5.89 8.77 -1.54
CA GLY A 284 -5.58 7.49 -0.90
C GLY A 284 -6.56 6.34 -1.25
N GLY A 285 -7.73 6.67 -1.80
CA GLY A 285 -8.74 5.68 -2.23
C GLY A 285 -8.27 4.76 -3.34
N LEU A 286 -7.42 5.26 -4.25
CA LEU A 286 -6.84 4.45 -5.33
C LEU A 286 -5.84 3.41 -4.81
N ALA A 287 -5.01 3.78 -3.84
CA ALA A 287 -4.06 2.86 -3.21
C ALA A 287 -4.79 1.79 -2.39
N ALA A 288 -5.77 2.19 -1.57
CA ALA A 288 -6.60 1.28 -0.80
C ALA A 288 -7.40 0.33 -1.70
N ALA A 289 -7.95 0.83 -2.82
CA ALA A 289 -8.69 0.02 -3.78
C ALA A 289 -7.83 -1.11 -4.39
N ARG A 290 -6.55 -0.83 -4.68
CA ARG A 290 -5.61 -1.82 -5.20
C ARG A 290 -5.28 -2.93 -4.20
N GLU A 291 -5.00 -2.56 -2.94
CA GLU A 291 -4.71 -3.51 -1.88
C GLU A 291 -5.90 -4.45 -1.64
N GLN A 292 -7.09 -3.88 -1.50
CA GLN A 292 -8.31 -4.64 -1.27
C GLN A 292 -8.74 -5.47 -2.50
N ARG A 293 -8.41 -5.01 -3.72
CA ARG A 293 -8.62 -5.81 -4.94
C ARG A 293 -7.85 -7.12 -4.88
N MET A 294 -6.60 -7.10 -4.41
CA MET A 294 -5.81 -8.32 -4.27
C MET A 294 -6.37 -9.26 -3.22
N ALA A 295 -6.83 -8.72 -2.08
CA ALA A 295 -7.49 -9.52 -1.06
C ALA A 295 -8.77 -10.20 -1.60
N ALA A 296 -9.57 -9.48 -2.38
CA ALA A 296 -10.78 -10.02 -3.02
C ALA A 296 -10.45 -11.11 -4.06
N ILE A 297 -9.40 -10.94 -4.86
CA ILE A 297 -8.93 -11.96 -5.80
C ILE A 297 -8.51 -13.22 -5.05
N SER A 298 -7.64 -13.09 -4.03
CA SER A 298 -7.17 -14.23 -3.23
C SER A 298 -8.34 -14.97 -2.58
N ALA A 299 -9.26 -14.24 -1.94
CA ALA A 299 -10.43 -14.83 -1.30
C ALA A 299 -11.35 -15.54 -2.31
N SER A 300 -11.47 -15.03 -3.54
CA SER A 300 -12.23 -15.71 -4.59
C SER A 300 -11.56 -16.98 -5.09
N GLU A 301 -10.22 -17.01 -5.19
CA GLU A 301 -9.46 -18.21 -5.56
C GLU A 301 -9.59 -19.31 -4.49
N ASP A 302 -9.58 -18.94 -3.20
CA ASP A 302 -9.73 -19.88 -2.08
C ASP A 302 -11.11 -20.56 -2.04
N LEU A 303 -12.14 -19.93 -2.61
CA LEU A 303 -13.47 -20.53 -2.75
C LEU A 303 -13.56 -21.58 -3.86
N GLY A 304 -12.55 -21.70 -4.73
CA GLY A 304 -12.48 -22.72 -5.77
C GLY A 304 -13.55 -22.59 -6.86
N ASP A 305 -14.09 -21.39 -7.08
CA ASP A 305 -15.11 -21.09 -8.10
C ASP A 305 -14.51 -20.20 -9.21
N PRO A 306 -14.05 -20.78 -10.33
CA PRO A 306 -13.36 -20.04 -11.39
C PRO A 306 -14.21 -18.94 -12.02
N GLU A 307 -15.53 -19.12 -12.03
CA GLU A 307 -16.44 -18.15 -12.61
C GLU A 307 -16.62 -16.94 -11.70
N LEU A 308 -16.71 -17.17 -10.38
CA LEU A 308 -16.68 -16.11 -9.38
C LEU A 308 -15.35 -15.34 -9.44
N THR A 309 -14.21 -16.02 -9.45
CA THR A 309 -12.89 -15.39 -9.60
C THR A 309 -12.84 -14.54 -10.88
N ALA A 310 -13.36 -15.07 -11.98
CA ALA A 310 -13.42 -14.36 -13.25
C ALA A 310 -14.24 -13.07 -13.17
N ARG A 311 -15.41 -13.11 -12.51
CA ARG A 311 -16.25 -11.92 -12.29
C ARG A 311 -15.59 -10.92 -11.34
N VAL A 312 -14.97 -11.38 -10.25
CA VAL A 312 -14.23 -10.52 -9.30
C VAL A 312 -13.11 -9.76 -10.01
N ILE A 313 -12.31 -10.45 -10.81
CA ILE A 313 -11.22 -9.83 -11.58
C ILE A 313 -11.76 -8.85 -12.64
N GLY A 314 -12.79 -9.27 -13.40
CA GLY A 314 -13.33 -8.53 -14.54
C GLY A 314 -14.28 -7.38 -14.19
N SER A 315 -14.77 -7.30 -12.95
CA SER A 315 -15.67 -6.22 -12.50
C SER A 315 -14.92 -4.98 -12.02
N TYR A 316 -13.60 -5.05 -11.87
CA TYR A 316 -12.76 -3.89 -11.59
C TYR A 316 -12.41 -3.18 -12.91
N ASP A 317 -13.36 -2.43 -13.45
CA ASP A 317 -13.27 -1.73 -14.75
C ASP A 317 -12.89 -0.24 -14.60
N VAL A 318 -11.98 0.06 -13.68
CA VAL A 318 -11.46 1.42 -13.46
C VAL A 318 -10.63 1.86 -14.66
N PRO A 319 -10.97 2.98 -15.34
CA PRO A 319 -10.21 3.47 -16.47
C PRO A 319 -8.73 3.75 -16.16
N ALA A 320 -7.84 3.29 -17.02
CA ALA A 320 -6.40 3.53 -16.92
C ALA A 320 -5.93 4.47 -18.04
N ILE A 321 -5.29 5.57 -17.69
CA ILE A 321 -4.69 6.53 -18.64
C ILE A 321 -3.15 6.48 -18.64
N TRP A 322 -2.54 5.98 -17.55
CA TRP A 322 -1.09 5.99 -17.37
C TRP A 322 -0.44 4.63 -17.63
N THR A 323 0.57 4.62 -18.49
CA THR A 323 1.18 3.40 -19.04
C THR A 323 2.20 2.73 -18.15
N ARG A 324 2.76 3.44 -17.16
CA ARG A 324 3.66 2.84 -16.18
C ARG A 324 2.84 2.26 -15.03
N SER A 325 3.07 0.99 -14.71
CA SER A 325 2.42 0.36 -13.55
C SER A 325 2.94 0.98 -12.25
N ASP A 326 2.01 1.26 -11.33
CA ASP A 326 2.31 1.75 -9.98
C ASP A 326 2.94 0.65 -9.11
N ASP A 327 2.52 -0.61 -9.32
CA ASP A 327 3.10 -1.81 -8.72
C ASP A 327 3.19 -2.93 -9.78
N PRO A 328 4.36 -3.09 -10.42
CA PRO A 328 4.57 -4.15 -11.42
C PRO A 328 4.43 -5.58 -10.85
N ARG A 329 4.69 -5.79 -9.57
CA ARG A 329 4.56 -7.13 -8.95
C ARG A 329 3.09 -7.47 -8.78
N GLN A 330 2.32 -6.54 -8.22
CA GLN A 330 0.88 -6.71 -8.07
C GLN A 330 0.19 -6.88 -9.42
N ALA A 331 0.54 -6.06 -10.43
CA ALA A 331 0.01 -6.22 -11.78
C ALA A 331 0.30 -7.62 -12.35
N GLY A 332 1.50 -8.15 -12.15
CA GLY A 332 1.85 -9.52 -12.53
C GLY A 332 1.02 -10.60 -11.81
N GLN A 333 0.68 -10.40 -10.53
CA GLN A 333 -0.20 -11.30 -9.79
C GLN A 333 -1.63 -11.28 -10.33
N VAL A 334 -2.17 -10.10 -10.66
CA VAL A 334 -3.49 -9.96 -11.29
C VAL A 334 -3.52 -10.65 -12.65
N VAL A 335 -2.49 -10.45 -13.49
CA VAL A 335 -2.38 -11.15 -14.78
C VAL A 335 -2.36 -12.66 -14.58
N ALA A 336 -1.56 -13.17 -13.64
CA ALA A 336 -1.47 -14.60 -13.38
C ALA A 336 -2.82 -15.19 -12.91
N ALA A 337 -3.55 -14.49 -12.03
CA ALA A 337 -4.88 -14.90 -11.60
C ALA A 337 -5.91 -14.85 -12.75
N ALA A 338 -5.86 -13.81 -13.58
CA ALA A 338 -6.73 -13.67 -14.75
C ALA A 338 -6.49 -14.79 -15.78
N GLU A 339 -5.24 -15.18 -16.05
CA GLU A 339 -4.92 -16.29 -16.95
C GLU A 339 -5.37 -17.65 -16.40
N ARG A 340 -5.24 -17.88 -15.08
CA ARG A 340 -5.80 -19.08 -14.43
C ARG A 340 -7.32 -19.13 -14.57
N ALA A 341 -7.99 -18.00 -14.31
CA ALA A 341 -9.44 -17.89 -14.46
C ALA A 341 -9.87 -18.09 -15.93
N LEU A 342 -9.13 -17.53 -16.90
CA LEU A 342 -9.37 -17.75 -18.34
C LEU A 342 -9.26 -19.21 -18.74
N ALA A 343 -8.27 -19.94 -18.22
CA ALA A 343 -8.06 -21.34 -18.52
C ALA A 343 -9.15 -22.26 -17.93
N ALA A 344 -9.71 -21.86 -16.79
CA ALA A 344 -10.75 -22.62 -16.09
C ALA A 344 -12.19 -22.18 -16.44
N LEU A 345 -12.37 -21.14 -17.27
CA LEU A 345 -13.68 -20.59 -17.60
C LEU A 345 -14.47 -21.55 -18.52
N PRO A 346 -15.73 -21.89 -18.19
CA PRO A 346 -16.57 -22.69 -19.08
C PRO A 346 -16.82 -22.01 -20.44
N PRO A 347 -17.06 -22.78 -21.53
CA PRO A 347 -17.43 -22.22 -22.81
C PRO A 347 -18.78 -21.46 -22.73
N GLY A 348 -18.99 -20.50 -23.64
CA GLY A 348 -20.21 -19.67 -23.68
C GLY A 348 -20.20 -18.47 -22.73
N ARG A 349 -19.11 -18.22 -22.02
CA ARG A 349 -18.94 -17.06 -21.11
C ARG A 349 -18.18 -15.91 -21.77
N ASP A 350 -18.57 -15.55 -23.00
CA ASP A 350 -17.84 -14.61 -23.85
C ASP A 350 -17.62 -13.22 -23.21
N ALA A 351 -18.65 -12.66 -22.55
CA ALA A 351 -18.52 -11.36 -21.88
C ALA A 351 -17.49 -11.40 -20.73
N THR A 352 -17.55 -12.44 -19.89
CA THR A 352 -16.58 -12.65 -18.80
C THR A 352 -15.18 -12.88 -19.33
N ARG A 353 -15.04 -13.67 -20.41
CA ARG A 353 -13.76 -13.89 -21.10
C ARG A 353 -13.17 -12.57 -21.60
N ALA A 354 -13.98 -11.73 -22.26
CA ALA A 354 -13.54 -10.44 -22.77
C ALA A 354 -13.08 -9.49 -21.63
N ARG A 355 -13.80 -9.46 -20.49
CA ARG A 355 -13.37 -8.68 -19.31
C ARG A 355 -12.03 -9.17 -18.76
N LEU A 356 -11.83 -10.48 -18.65
CA LEU A 356 -10.55 -11.02 -18.21
C LEU A 356 -9.40 -10.69 -19.18
N LEU A 357 -9.62 -10.83 -20.49
CA LEU A 357 -8.64 -10.47 -21.52
C LEU A 357 -8.31 -8.98 -21.49
N ALA A 358 -9.31 -8.10 -21.34
CA ALA A 358 -9.10 -6.68 -21.14
C ALA A 358 -8.27 -6.40 -19.88
N THR A 359 -8.55 -7.08 -18.76
CA THR A 359 -7.73 -6.97 -17.53
C THR A 359 -6.29 -7.42 -17.76
N VAL A 360 -6.06 -8.56 -18.43
CA VAL A 360 -4.69 -9.02 -18.78
C VAL A 360 -3.96 -7.96 -19.57
N ALA A 361 -4.62 -7.34 -20.55
CA ALA A 361 -4.05 -6.27 -21.35
C ALA A 361 -3.77 -4.99 -20.53
N LEU A 362 -4.69 -4.52 -19.68
CA LEU A 362 -4.47 -3.34 -18.84
C LEU A 362 -3.31 -3.52 -17.85
N GLU A 363 -3.20 -4.70 -17.24
CA GLU A 363 -2.17 -4.97 -16.23
C GLU A 363 -0.82 -5.35 -16.86
N SER A 364 -0.81 -5.76 -18.13
CA SER A 364 0.43 -5.99 -18.90
C SER A 364 0.97 -4.72 -19.58
N ARG A 365 0.43 -3.53 -19.26
CA ARG A 365 0.85 -2.24 -19.84
C ARG A 365 2.33 -1.94 -19.59
N GLY A 366 2.97 -1.29 -20.55
CA GLY A 366 4.40 -0.93 -20.48
C GLY A 366 5.38 -2.10 -20.62
N THR A 367 4.89 -3.34 -20.79
CA THR A 367 5.74 -4.51 -21.02
C THR A 367 6.03 -4.73 -22.51
N ARG A 368 7.04 -5.55 -22.83
CA ARG A 368 7.34 -5.97 -24.21
C ARG A 368 6.68 -7.29 -24.61
N SER A 369 5.80 -7.83 -23.76
CA SER A 369 5.11 -9.10 -24.02
C SER A 369 4.11 -8.98 -25.18
N ALA A 370 4.03 -10.00 -26.04
CA ALA A 370 3.00 -10.08 -27.09
C ALA A 370 1.61 -10.33 -26.52
N ARG A 371 1.52 -10.89 -25.31
CA ARG A 371 0.26 -11.31 -24.70
C ARG A 371 -0.69 -10.16 -24.42
N GLY A 372 -0.18 -9.00 -24.01
CA GLY A 372 -1.02 -7.82 -23.74
C GLY A 372 -1.77 -7.34 -24.99
N PRO A 373 -1.08 -7.05 -26.11
CA PRO A 373 -1.72 -6.69 -27.37
C PRO A 373 -2.68 -7.75 -27.92
N GLU A 374 -2.32 -9.04 -27.83
CA GLU A 374 -3.20 -10.16 -28.23
C GLU A 374 -4.49 -10.17 -27.41
N ALA A 375 -4.37 -10.08 -26.09
CA ALA A 375 -5.53 -10.06 -25.19
C ALA A 375 -6.42 -8.84 -25.44
N ALA A 376 -5.84 -7.67 -25.71
CA ALA A 376 -6.60 -6.47 -26.05
C ALA A 376 -7.41 -6.66 -27.35
N GLY A 377 -6.79 -7.20 -28.40
CA GLY A 377 -7.45 -7.45 -29.68
C GLY A 377 -8.55 -8.52 -29.58
N GLU A 378 -8.32 -9.60 -28.83
CA GLU A 378 -9.34 -10.61 -28.56
C GLU A 378 -10.52 -10.01 -27.78
N ALA A 379 -10.25 -9.21 -26.73
CA ALA A 379 -11.28 -8.57 -25.91
C ALA A 379 -12.14 -7.61 -26.76
N GLU A 380 -11.52 -6.80 -27.60
CA GLU A 380 -12.22 -5.89 -28.52
C GLU A 380 -13.11 -6.65 -29.49
N ALA A 381 -12.58 -7.70 -30.14
CA ALA A 381 -13.34 -8.49 -31.10
C ALA A 381 -14.56 -9.19 -30.46
N ILE A 382 -14.42 -9.68 -29.23
CA ILE A 382 -15.54 -10.26 -28.49
C ILE A 382 -16.56 -9.17 -28.11
N ALA A 383 -16.10 -8.03 -27.58
CA ALA A 383 -16.96 -6.93 -27.16
C ALA A 383 -17.80 -6.39 -28.33
N ARG A 384 -17.19 -6.18 -29.50
CA ARG A 384 -17.89 -5.74 -30.72
C ARG A 384 -18.92 -6.76 -31.19
N ARG A 385 -18.63 -8.07 -31.08
CA ARG A 385 -19.57 -9.13 -31.46
C ARG A 385 -20.78 -9.20 -30.52
N LEU A 386 -20.58 -8.93 -29.23
CA LEU A 386 -21.64 -8.95 -28.24
C LEU A 386 -22.50 -7.68 -28.22
N ASP A 387 -22.05 -6.61 -28.89
CA ASP A 387 -22.71 -5.29 -28.90
C ASP A 387 -22.97 -4.74 -27.48
N ASP A 388 -22.05 -5.02 -26.54
CA ASP A 388 -22.10 -4.49 -25.18
C ASP A 388 -21.25 -3.21 -25.09
N PRO A 389 -21.85 -2.02 -24.91
CA PRO A 389 -21.14 -0.75 -24.93
C PRO A 389 -20.19 -0.58 -23.73
N ALA A 390 -20.54 -1.10 -22.55
CA ALA A 390 -19.69 -0.99 -21.36
C ALA A 390 -18.46 -1.89 -21.49
N LEU A 391 -18.66 -3.10 -22.04
CA LEU A 391 -17.57 -4.02 -22.33
C LEU A 391 -16.67 -3.48 -23.45
N LEU A 392 -17.24 -2.90 -24.50
CA LEU A 392 -16.47 -2.29 -25.58
C LEU A 392 -15.65 -1.10 -25.09
N ALA A 393 -16.21 -0.24 -24.24
CA ALA A 393 -15.45 0.86 -23.63
C ALA A 393 -14.25 0.35 -22.82
N PHE A 394 -14.44 -0.71 -22.03
CA PHE A 394 -13.35 -1.32 -21.27
C PHE A 394 -12.29 -1.97 -22.17
N ALA A 395 -12.71 -2.66 -23.24
CA ALA A 395 -11.81 -3.24 -24.22
C ALA A 395 -11.03 -2.17 -25.00
N LEU A 396 -11.66 -1.06 -25.38
CA LEU A 396 -10.98 0.07 -26.03
C LEU A 396 -9.94 0.71 -25.10
N ASN A 397 -10.19 0.78 -23.79
CA ASN A 397 -9.15 1.18 -22.84
C ASN A 397 -7.95 0.21 -22.86
N ALA A 398 -8.20 -1.10 -22.94
CA ALA A 398 -7.16 -2.11 -23.07
C ALA A 398 -6.33 -1.93 -24.35
N VAL A 399 -7.00 -1.68 -25.47
CA VAL A 399 -6.37 -1.40 -26.77
C VAL A 399 -5.52 -0.13 -26.68
N PHE A 400 -6.02 0.93 -26.05
CA PHE A 400 -5.25 2.14 -25.80
C PHE A 400 -3.97 1.85 -24.99
N MET A 401 -4.07 1.10 -23.89
CA MET A 401 -2.93 0.72 -23.05
C MET A 401 -1.85 -0.11 -23.77
N GLN A 402 -2.19 -0.69 -24.93
CA GLN A 402 -1.28 -1.50 -25.75
C GLN A 402 -0.86 -0.83 -27.06
N SER A 403 -1.21 0.44 -27.27
CA SER A 403 -0.95 1.21 -28.51
C SER A 403 0.40 1.96 -28.54
N PHE A 404 1.41 1.40 -27.86
CA PHE A 404 2.73 1.99 -27.67
C PHE A 404 3.86 1.12 -28.26
N GLU A 405 3.53 0.28 -29.24
CA GLU A 405 4.48 -0.66 -29.86
C GLU A 405 5.65 0.03 -30.58
N ARG A 406 5.43 1.27 -31.05
CA ARG A 406 6.42 2.18 -31.63
C ARG A 406 6.01 3.64 -31.42
N THR A 407 6.94 4.56 -31.70
CA THR A 407 6.66 6.01 -31.75
C THR A 407 5.76 6.37 -32.92
N GLY A 408 5.18 7.57 -32.90
CA GLY A 408 4.44 8.08 -34.06
C GLY A 408 3.05 7.46 -34.21
N LEU A 409 2.40 7.20 -33.07
CA LEU A 409 1.08 6.56 -32.99
C LEU A 409 0.04 7.48 -32.33
N ALA A 410 0.31 8.78 -32.17
CA ALA A 410 -0.69 9.70 -31.63
C ALA A 410 -2.00 9.72 -32.46
N PRO A 411 -1.99 9.68 -33.81
CA PRO A 411 -3.23 9.61 -34.59
C PRO A 411 -4.07 8.35 -34.30
N ARG A 412 -3.42 7.19 -34.08
CA ARG A 412 -4.11 5.95 -33.71
C ARG A 412 -4.80 6.11 -32.35
N ARG A 413 -4.10 6.71 -31.39
CA ARG A 413 -4.64 6.96 -30.03
C ARG A 413 -5.79 7.97 -30.04
N ASP A 414 -5.71 9.03 -30.85
CA ASP A 414 -6.83 9.95 -31.04
C ASP A 414 -8.07 9.22 -31.58
N GLY A 415 -7.90 8.31 -32.55
CA GLY A 415 -9.00 7.47 -33.05
C GLY A 415 -9.67 6.63 -31.96
N ILE A 416 -8.89 5.97 -31.10
CA ILE A 416 -9.41 5.20 -29.96
C ILE A 416 -10.16 6.12 -28.98
N GLY A 417 -9.58 7.29 -28.67
CA GLY A 417 -10.19 8.27 -27.79
C GLY A 417 -11.50 8.85 -28.36
N ALA A 418 -11.57 9.08 -29.67
CA ALA A 418 -12.77 9.56 -30.34
C ALA A 418 -13.91 8.53 -30.28
N GLU A 419 -13.59 7.25 -30.50
CA GLU A 419 -14.56 6.17 -30.36
C GLU A 419 -15.05 6.04 -28.91
N LEU A 420 -14.14 6.11 -27.93
CA LEU A 420 -14.49 6.08 -26.50
C LEU A 420 -15.45 7.22 -26.11
N VAL A 421 -15.18 8.45 -26.55
CA VAL A 421 -16.07 9.60 -26.29
C VAL A 421 -17.45 9.34 -26.89
N ALA A 422 -17.53 9.03 -28.20
CA ALA A 422 -18.81 8.84 -28.88
C ALA A 422 -19.65 7.69 -28.28
N LEU A 423 -19.01 6.57 -27.96
CA LEU A 423 -19.65 5.43 -27.32
C LEU A 423 -20.14 5.80 -25.91
N SER A 424 -19.30 6.47 -25.13
CA SER A 424 -19.59 6.76 -23.72
C SER A 424 -20.67 7.83 -23.56
N GLU A 425 -20.65 8.87 -24.40
CA GLU A 425 -21.70 9.90 -24.44
C GLU A 425 -23.07 9.28 -24.75
N ARG A 426 -23.14 8.37 -25.73
CA ARG A 426 -24.39 7.70 -26.12
C ARG A 426 -24.97 6.83 -25.00
N HIS A 427 -24.11 6.19 -24.20
CA HIS A 427 -24.52 5.17 -23.23
C HIS A 427 -24.36 5.61 -21.76
N GLY A 428 -24.01 6.88 -21.50
CA GLY A 428 -23.84 7.41 -20.15
C GLY A 428 -22.65 6.84 -19.37
N LEU A 429 -21.57 6.46 -20.05
CA LEU A 429 -20.38 5.85 -19.45
C LEU A 429 -19.35 6.93 -19.06
N THR A 430 -19.72 7.85 -18.16
CA THR A 430 -18.95 9.06 -17.83
C THR A 430 -17.46 8.82 -17.56
N ALA A 431 -17.10 7.75 -16.84
CA ALA A 431 -15.69 7.46 -16.53
C ALA A 431 -14.86 7.18 -17.80
N PHE A 432 -15.45 6.52 -18.79
CA PHE A 432 -14.83 6.24 -20.08
C PHE A 432 -14.92 7.43 -21.05
N GLU A 433 -15.91 8.31 -20.91
CA GLU A 433 -15.98 9.60 -21.61
C GLU A 433 -14.83 10.52 -21.20
N ILE A 434 -14.59 10.65 -19.88
CA ILE A 434 -13.44 11.36 -19.33
C ILE A 434 -12.13 10.76 -19.85
N LEU A 435 -12.00 9.43 -19.81
CA LEU A 435 -10.83 8.74 -20.35
C LEU A 435 -10.62 9.10 -21.83
N GLY A 436 -11.68 9.02 -22.64
CA GLY A 436 -11.64 9.35 -24.05
C GLY A 436 -11.12 10.77 -24.29
N HIS A 437 -11.62 11.76 -23.55
CA HIS A 437 -11.10 13.13 -23.62
C HIS A 437 -9.62 13.25 -23.19
N LEU A 438 -9.20 12.55 -22.14
CA LEU A 438 -7.78 12.56 -21.72
C LEU A 438 -6.86 11.92 -22.78
N ILE A 439 -7.28 10.82 -23.42
CA ILE A 439 -6.55 10.18 -24.52
C ILE A 439 -6.40 11.15 -25.69
N ARG A 440 -7.48 11.86 -26.05
CA ARG A 440 -7.45 12.82 -27.16
C ARG A 440 -6.63 14.06 -26.82
N LEU A 441 -6.69 14.56 -25.60
CA LEU A 441 -5.79 15.61 -25.11
C LEU A 441 -4.33 15.21 -25.31
N GLN A 442 -3.97 14.00 -24.88
CA GLN A 442 -2.62 13.45 -25.03
C GLN A 442 -2.23 13.34 -26.52
N ALA A 443 -3.07 12.73 -27.34
CA ALA A 443 -2.81 12.54 -28.76
C ALA A 443 -2.69 13.87 -29.53
N CYS A 444 -3.64 14.79 -29.34
CA CYS A 444 -3.60 16.12 -29.95
C CYS A 444 -2.37 16.92 -29.52
N SER A 445 -1.94 16.79 -28.26
CA SER A 445 -0.68 17.39 -27.78
C SER A 445 0.54 16.83 -28.54
N GLY A 446 0.59 15.51 -28.76
CA GLY A 446 1.60 14.86 -29.58
C GLY A 446 1.61 15.36 -31.03
N MET A 447 0.44 15.52 -31.63
CA MET A 447 0.27 16.01 -33.01
C MET A 447 0.42 17.54 -33.16
N ALA A 448 0.78 18.25 -32.09
CA ALA A 448 0.83 19.72 -32.02
C ALA A 448 -0.52 20.44 -32.29
N ASP A 449 -1.66 19.76 -32.21
CA ASP A 449 -3.00 20.37 -32.26
C ASP A 449 -3.41 20.84 -30.86
N LEU A 450 -2.72 21.87 -30.36
CA LEU A 450 -2.98 22.43 -29.03
C LEU A 450 -4.41 22.97 -28.87
N PRO A 451 -5.05 23.61 -29.86
CA PRO A 451 -6.45 24.01 -29.75
C PRO A 451 -7.42 22.83 -29.55
N ALA A 452 -7.20 21.69 -30.19
CA ALA A 452 -7.99 20.49 -29.91
C ALA A 452 -7.72 19.92 -28.53
N ALA A 453 -6.45 19.88 -28.11
CA ALA A 453 -6.09 19.44 -26.77
C ALA A 453 -6.72 20.34 -25.67
N ASP A 454 -6.79 21.66 -25.89
CA ASP A 454 -7.46 22.62 -25.00
C ASP A 454 -8.95 22.28 -24.83
N ARG A 455 -9.66 22.00 -25.94
CA ARG A 455 -11.09 21.63 -25.90
C ARG A 455 -11.31 20.34 -25.10
N HIS A 456 -10.44 19.34 -25.30
CA HIS A 456 -10.54 18.08 -24.57
C HIS A 456 -10.17 18.21 -23.09
N ALA A 457 -9.21 19.07 -22.73
CA ALA A 457 -8.92 19.40 -21.34
C ALA A 457 -10.15 20.00 -20.65
N SER A 458 -10.78 21.00 -21.26
CA SER A 458 -11.98 21.64 -20.72
C SER A 458 -13.18 20.68 -20.63
N ALA A 459 -13.36 19.80 -21.62
CA ALA A 459 -14.43 18.80 -21.60
C ALA A 459 -14.22 17.78 -20.46
N ALA A 460 -12.99 17.26 -20.31
CA ALA A 460 -12.65 16.34 -19.23
C ALA A 460 -12.86 16.98 -17.85
N GLU A 461 -12.45 18.24 -17.65
CA GLU A 461 -12.66 18.96 -16.39
C GLU A 461 -14.14 19.22 -16.10
N GLY A 462 -14.92 19.63 -17.11
CA GLY A 462 -16.35 19.85 -16.94
C GLY A 462 -17.09 18.59 -16.50
N LEU A 463 -16.71 17.42 -17.02
CA LEU A 463 -17.23 16.13 -16.56
C LEU A 463 -16.69 15.78 -15.16
N ALA A 464 -15.39 16.01 -14.92
CA ALA A 464 -14.77 15.69 -13.64
C ALA A 464 -15.37 16.49 -12.47
N ASP A 465 -15.64 17.78 -12.67
CA ASP A 465 -16.23 18.64 -11.65
C ASP A 465 -17.68 18.21 -11.33
N ARG A 466 -18.46 17.77 -12.33
CA ARG A 466 -19.82 17.26 -12.12
C ARG A 466 -19.88 15.92 -11.39
N HIS A 467 -18.82 15.12 -11.47
CA HIS A 467 -18.78 13.75 -10.97
C HIS A 467 -17.70 13.53 -9.90
N GLU A 468 -17.18 14.62 -9.32
CA GLU A 468 -16.16 14.63 -8.26
C GLU A 468 -14.96 13.71 -8.59
N ARG A 469 -14.33 13.95 -9.75
CA ARG A 469 -13.15 13.18 -10.23
C ARG A 469 -11.85 13.99 -10.11
N PRO A 470 -11.28 14.16 -8.91
CA PRO A 470 -10.15 15.06 -8.68
C PRO A 470 -8.87 14.67 -9.45
N LEU A 471 -8.68 13.38 -9.76
CA LEU A 471 -7.50 12.91 -10.51
C LEU A 471 -7.39 13.49 -11.93
N VAL A 472 -8.51 13.92 -12.53
CA VAL A 472 -8.48 14.53 -13.87
C VAL A 472 -7.65 15.81 -13.86
N ARG A 473 -7.70 16.58 -12.77
CA ARG A 473 -6.94 17.83 -12.64
C ARG A 473 -5.43 17.61 -12.62
N VAL A 474 -4.95 16.44 -12.20
CA VAL A 474 -3.53 16.08 -12.30
C VAL A 474 -3.10 16.13 -13.76
N PHE A 475 -3.82 15.43 -14.64
CA PHE A 475 -3.47 15.37 -16.06
C PHE A 475 -3.66 16.72 -16.77
N THR A 476 -4.76 17.43 -16.51
CA THR A 476 -5.02 18.72 -17.17
C THR A 476 -4.14 19.85 -16.64
N GLY A 477 -3.74 19.83 -15.37
CA GLY A 477 -2.77 20.76 -14.79
C GLY A 477 -1.38 20.60 -15.41
N TRP A 478 -0.91 19.36 -15.51
CA TRP A 478 0.35 19.05 -16.21
C TRP A 478 0.30 19.39 -17.70
N TYR A 479 -0.84 19.15 -18.35
CA TYR A 479 -1.06 19.60 -19.73
C TYR A 479 -0.93 21.11 -19.89
N ARG A 480 -1.44 21.93 -18.95
CA ARG A 480 -1.28 23.39 -19.03
C ARG A 480 0.19 23.83 -18.94
N ALA A 481 0.99 23.13 -18.12
CA ALA A 481 2.43 23.37 -18.04
C ALA A 481 3.12 22.98 -19.36
N LEU A 482 2.80 21.79 -19.90
CA LEU A 482 3.25 21.36 -21.23
C LEU A 482 2.87 22.35 -22.32
N ARG A 483 1.62 22.80 -22.34
CA ARG A 483 1.09 23.74 -23.34
C ARG A 483 1.83 25.07 -23.29
N THR A 484 2.22 25.51 -22.10
CA THR A 484 3.04 26.72 -21.91
C THR A 484 4.43 26.53 -22.50
N ALA A 485 5.06 25.37 -22.27
CA ALA A 485 6.35 25.03 -22.86
C ALA A 485 6.27 24.90 -24.40
N ALA A 486 5.26 24.20 -24.92
CA ALA A 486 5.05 24.02 -26.35
C ALA A 486 4.77 25.33 -27.10
N ALA A 487 4.22 26.32 -26.41
CA ALA A 487 4.02 27.68 -26.94
C ALA A 487 5.29 28.55 -26.88
N GLY A 488 6.44 28.00 -26.47
CA GLY A 488 7.71 28.74 -26.36
C GLY A 488 7.75 29.75 -25.21
N ARG A 489 6.89 29.60 -24.20
CA ARG A 489 6.84 30.49 -23.03
C ARG A 489 7.58 29.85 -21.83
N PRO A 490 8.16 30.65 -20.91
CA PRO A 490 8.75 30.11 -19.69
C PRO A 490 7.73 29.28 -18.89
N ALA A 491 7.98 27.98 -18.75
CA ALA A 491 7.04 27.03 -18.17
C ALA A 491 7.54 26.39 -16.86
N GLU A 492 8.72 26.77 -16.37
CA GLU A 492 9.32 26.19 -15.17
C GLU A 492 8.42 26.37 -13.92
N ALA A 493 7.86 27.57 -13.73
CA ALA A 493 6.91 27.84 -12.66
C ALA A 493 5.63 27.00 -12.82
N ALA A 494 5.09 26.91 -14.05
CA ALA A 494 3.90 26.12 -14.33
C ALA A 494 4.09 24.62 -14.02
N TYR A 495 5.28 24.05 -14.30
CA TYR A 495 5.58 22.67 -13.91
C TYR A 495 5.69 22.49 -12.40
N ARG A 496 6.26 23.47 -11.68
CA ARG A 496 6.30 23.41 -10.21
C ARG A 496 4.91 23.53 -9.59
N GLU A 497 4.03 24.34 -10.16
CA GLU A 497 2.62 24.42 -9.75
C GLU A 497 1.88 23.11 -10.04
N ALA A 498 2.08 22.53 -11.23
CA ALA A 498 1.52 21.23 -11.58
C ALA A 498 2.05 20.09 -10.69
N ALA A 499 3.28 20.19 -10.19
CA ALA A 499 3.87 19.21 -9.28
C ALA A 499 3.07 19.07 -7.98
N ALA A 500 2.50 20.16 -7.45
CA ALA A 500 1.68 20.12 -6.24
C ALA A 500 0.39 19.29 -6.41
N LEU A 501 -0.01 18.97 -7.65
CA LEU A 501 -1.14 18.10 -7.94
C LEU A 501 -0.78 16.60 -7.86
N LEU A 502 0.51 16.27 -7.82
CA LEU A 502 0.95 14.88 -7.67
C LEU A 502 0.85 14.39 -6.22
N ASP A 503 0.94 15.31 -5.26
CA ASP A 503 0.92 15.00 -3.84
C ASP A 503 -0.39 14.28 -3.48
N GLY A 504 -0.28 13.09 -2.90
CA GLY A 504 -1.43 12.28 -2.51
C GLY A 504 -2.27 11.69 -3.66
N CYS A 505 -1.86 11.83 -4.93
CA CYS A 505 -2.65 11.34 -6.06
C CYS A 505 -2.73 9.80 -6.17
N GLY A 506 -1.90 9.07 -5.42
CA GLY A 506 -1.90 7.61 -5.37
C GLY A 506 -1.34 6.93 -6.63
N MET A 507 -0.53 7.63 -7.43
CA MET A 507 0.06 7.14 -8.69
C MET A 507 1.61 7.19 -8.67
N PRO A 508 2.30 6.36 -7.87
CA PRO A 508 3.76 6.37 -7.75
C PRO A 508 4.51 6.01 -9.05
N GLY A 509 3.84 5.38 -10.02
CA GLY A 509 4.32 5.16 -11.38
C GLY A 509 4.26 6.41 -12.27
N LEU A 510 3.47 7.41 -11.89
CA LEU A 510 3.43 8.74 -12.51
C LEU A 510 4.38 9.70 -11.79
N GLU A 511 4.26 9.79 -10.46
CA GLU A 511 4.89 10.80 -9.61
C GLU A 511 6.43 10.74 -9.63
N ARG A 512 7.01 9.55 -9.45
CA ARG A 512 8.45 9.39 -9.25
C ARG A 512 9.24 9.86 -10.46
N GLY A 513 10.13 10.82 -10.23
CA GLY A 513 11.04 11.36 -11.25
C GLY A 513 10.42 12.31 -12.27
N LEU A 514 9.10 12.57 -12.22
CA LEU A 514 8.42 13.35 -13.25
C LEU A 514 8.83 14.83 -13.25
N VAL A 515 8.96 15.45 -12.07
CA VAL A 515 9.39 16.86 -11.97
C VAL A 515 10.82 17.05 -12.50
N PRO A 516 11.84 16.27 -12.07
CA PRO A 516 13.17 16.34 -12.69
C PRO A 516 13.16 16.10 -14.20
N LEU A 517 12.35 15.15 -14.69
CA LEU A 517 12.22 14.89 -16.13
C LEU A 517 11.65 16.10 -16.88
N ALA A 518 10.62 16.77 -16.35
CA ALA A 518 10.02 17.95 -16.95
C ALA A 518 11.00 19.13 -17.01
N LEU A 519 11.74 19.36 -15.93
CA LEU A 519 12.77 20.40 -15.87
C LEU A 519 13.94 20.10 -16.82
N LEU A 520 14.35 18.83 -16.93
CA LEU A 520 15.34 18.41 -17.92
C LEU A 520 14.82 18.64 -19.35
N SER A 521 13.55 18.34 -19.61
CA SER A 521 12.92 18.53 -20.93
C SER A 521 12.93 20.01 -21.34
N LEU A 522 12.64 20.93 -20.41
CA LEU A 522 12.77 22.37 -20.64
C LEU A 522 14.21 22.79 -20.95
N ARG A 523 15.19 22.28 -20.18
CA ARG A 523 16.60 22.58 -20.47
C ARG A 523 17.01 22.04 -21.84
N VAL A 524 16.49 20.88 -22.26
CA VAL A 524 16.74 20.33 -23.59
C VAL A 524 16.14 21.23 -24.69
N LEU A 525 14.91 21.71 -24.51
CA LEU A 525 14.27 22.67 -25.42
C LEU A 525 15.08 23.96 -25.59
N ASP A 526 15.61 24.50 -24.48
CA ASP A 526 16.38 25.73 -24.46
C ASP A 526 17.87 25.55 -24.84
N ASP A 527 18.27 24.34 -25.23
CA ASP A 527 19.67 23.94 -25.45
C ASP A 527 20.62 24.20 -24.26
N ARG A 528 20.11 24.06 -23.04
CA ARG A 528 20.86 24.23 -21.79
C ARG A 528 21.39 22.89 -21.25
N PRO A 529 22.53 22.88 -20.50
CA PRO A 529 23.02 21.69 -19.82
C PRO A 529 22.02 21.11 -18.81
N ALA A 530 22.08 19.80 -18.56
CA ALA A 530 21.27 19.16 -17.54
C ALA A 530 21.56 19.72 -16.12
N PRO A 531 20.59 19.64 -15.18
CA PRO A 531 20.84 19.98 -13.78
C PRO A 531 21.97 19.14 -13.20
N THR A 532 22.79 19.75 -12.35
CA THR A 532 23.91 19.08 -11.66
C THR A 532 23.65 18.84 -10.19
N GLU A 533 22.61 19.49 -9.65
CA GLU A 533 22.08 19.25 -8.31
C GLU A 533 21.57 17.81 -8.13
N PRO A 534 21.69 17.22 -6.93
CA PRO A 534 21.16 15.88 -6.65
C PRO A 534 19.62 15.90 -6.71
N LEU A 535 19.06 15.20 -7.69
CA LEU A 535 17.61 15.04 -7.91
C LEU A 535 17.24 13.57 -7.88
N ASP A 536 16.02 13.26 -7.44
CA ASP A 536 15.45 11.92 -7.58
C ASP A 536 14.82 11.76 -8.97
N TRP A 537 15.60 11.21 -9.89
CA TRP A 537 15.15 10.92 -11.26
C TRP A 537 14.20 9.73 -11.35
N GLY A 538 14.01 9.00 -10.24
CA GLY A 538 13.19 7.80 -10.17
C GLY A 538 13.46 6.84 -11.34
N PRO A 539 12.43 6.44 -12.10
CA PRO A 539 12.59 5.53 -13.22
C PRO A 539 13.33 6.10 -14.43
N TYR A 540 13.52 7.42 -14.51
CA TYR A 540 14.10 8.09 -15.67
C TYR A 540 15.62 8.28 -15.56
N GLU A 541 16.23 7.92 -14.43
CA GLU A 541 17.68 7.99 -14.16
C GLU A 541 18.51 7.47 -15.34
N PRO A 542 18.23 6.30 -15.96
CA PRO A 542 19.10 5.79 -17.03
C PRO A 542 19.25 6.77 -18.20
N TRP A 543 18.20 7.50 -18.58
CA TRP A 543 18.22 8.43 -19.71
C TRP A 543 18.67 9.84 -19.33
N ALA A 544 18.50 10.24 -18.06
CA ALA A 544 18.97 11.52 -17.56
C ALA A 544 20.48 11.51 -17.23
N ARG A 545 20.97 10.40 -16.67
CA ARG A 545 22.31 10.28 -16.09
C ARG A 545 23.46 10.64 -17.06
N PRO A 546 23.47 10.20 -18.34
CA PRO A 546 24.53 10.60 -19.27
C PRO A 546 24.60 12.12 -19.47
N LEU A 547 23.45 12.80 -19.55
CA LEU A 547 23.38 14.26 -19.72
C LEU A 547 23.85 15.00 -18.47
N VAL A 548 23.49 14.51 -17.27
CA VAL A 548 23.95 15.06 -16.00
C VAL A 548 25.47 14.93 -15.86
N LEU A 549 26.05 13.77 -16.19
CA LEU A 549 27.49 13.55 -16.14
C LEU A 549 28.26 14.43 -17.14
N LEU A 550 27.68 14.66 -18.33
CA LEU A 550 28.22 15.63 -19.30
C LEU A 550 28.21 17.05 -18.72
N ALA A 551 27.11 17.48 -18.09
CA ALA A 551 27.02 18.79 -17.45
C ALA A 551 28.01 18.95 -16.28
N GLN A 552 28.39 17.86 -15.62
CA GLN A 552 29.42 17.82 -14.57
C GLN A 552 30.86 17.71 -15.13
N ALA A 553 31.06 17.83 -16.45
CA ALA A 553 32.35 17.67 -17.10
C ALA A 553 33.01 16.30 -16.87
N ARG A 554 32.21 15.22 -16.81
CA ARG A 554 32.65 13.82 -16.64
C ARG A 554 32.34 12.95 -17.88
N PRO A 555 32.98 13.19 -19.03
CA PRO A 555 32.62 12.54 -20.29
C PRO A 555 32.89 11.02 -20.30
N GLY A 556 33.94 10.54 -19.61
CA GLY A 556 34.22 9.11 -19.51
C GLY A 556 33.09 8.35 -18.80
N ASP A 557 32.68 8.85 -17.64
CA ASP A 557 31.56 8.28 -16.88
C ASP A 557 30.23 8.40 -17.65
N ALA A 558 30.04 9.51 -18.38
CA ALA A 558 28.86 9.70 -19.22
C ALA A 558 28.79 8.66 -20.36
N ALA A 559 29.93 8.35 -21.00
CA ALA A 559 30.01 7.31 -22.01
C ALA A 559 29.71 5.92 -21.43
N ASP A 560 30.22 5.63 -20.24
CA ASP A 560 29.94 4.37 -19.52
C ASP A 560 28.46 4.24 -19.16
N ALA A 561 27.84 5.33 -18.69
CA ALA A 561 26.42 5.39 -18.42
C ALA A 561 25.61 5.21 -19.71
N LEU A 562 25.98 5.88 -20.80
CA LEU A 562 25.30 5.81 -22.11
C LEU A 562 25.26 4.38 -22.65
N ARG A 563 26.37 3.63 -22.56
CA ARG A 563 26.43 2.23 -23.02
C ARG A 563 25.49 1.28 -22.24
N ARG A 564 25.10 1.66 -21.02
CA ARG A 564 24.18 0.91 -20.16
C ARG A 564 22.73 1.38 -20.28
N VAL A 565 22.44 2.42 -21.07
CA VAL A 565 21.08 2.92 -21.26
C VAL A 565 20.23 1.84 -21.91
N PRO A 566 19.15 1.38 -21.26
CA PRO A 566 18.22 0.46 -21.88
C PRO A 566 17.43 1.19 -22.97
N ASP A 567 16.95 0.43 -23.95
CA ASP A 567 15.96 0.99 -24.87
C ASP A 567 14.72 1.47 -24.08
N PRO A 568 14.16 2.63 -24.43
CA PRO A 568 12.93 3.12 -23.82
C PRO A 568 11.82 2.06 -23.76
N PRO A 569 11.02 2.07 -22.67
CA PRO A 569 9.83 1.24 -22.56
C PRO A 569 8.79 1.57 -23.66
N ARG A 570 7.85 0.64 -23.87
CA ARG A 570 6.69 0.82 -24.76
C ARG A 570 5.58 1.55 -24.00
N ASP A 571 5.79 2.84 -23.77
CA ASP A 571 4.94 3.67 -22.93
C ASP A 571 4.82 5.11 -23.48
N LEU A 572 4.03 5.96 -22.81
CA LEU A 572 3.81 7.37 -23.18
C LEU A 572 5.10 8.22 -23.20
N MET A 573 6.18 7.76 -22.58
CA MET A 573 7.46 8.47 -22.48
C MET A 573 8.48 8.04 -23.53
N GLN A 574 8.15 7.09 -24.40
CA GLN A 574 9.08 6.49 -25.34
C GLN A 574 9.84 7.53 -26.20
N GLU A 575 9.13 8.50 -26.79
CA GLU A 575 9.72 9.55 -27.64
C GLU A 575 10.65 10.46 -26.85
N ALA A 576 10.22 10.90 -25.66
CA ALA A 576 11.03 11.75 -24.80
C ALA A 576 12.35 11.08 -24.41
N LEU A 577 12.29 9.82 -23.99
CA LEU A 577 13.46 9.06 -23.57
C LEU A 577 14.41 8.75 -24.74
N TRP A 578 13.87 8.49 -25.94
CA TRP A 578 14.70 8.38 -27.15
C TRP A 578 15.39 9.70 -27.50
N CYS A 579 14.73 10.85 -27.35
CA CYS A 579 15.34 12.16 -27.57
C CYS A 579 16.46 12.46 -26.56
N LEU A 580 16.29 12.11 -25.28
CA LEU A 580 17.34 12.24 -24.27
C LEU A 580 18.57 11.37 -24.60
N ALA A 581 18.34 10.10 -24.95
CA ALA A 581 19.39 9.20 -25.38
C ALA A 581 20.10 9.68 -26.65
N ALA A 582 19.34 10.18 -27.63
CA ALA A 582 19.87 10.76 -28.87
C ALA A 582 20.79 11.94 -28.60
N ARG A 583 20.38 12.87 -27.71
CA ARG A 583 21.18 14.04 -27.34
C ARG A 583 22.49 13.65 -26.67
N ALA A 584 22.45 12.70 -25.72
CA ALA A 584 23.65 12.18 -25.09
C ALA A 584 24.57 11.46 -26.11
N ALA A 585 23.99 10.68 -27.03
CA ALA A 585 24.73 10.02 -28.09
C ALA A 585 25.45 11.02 -28.99
N VAL A 586 24.77 12.08 -29.43
CA VAL A 586 25.39 13.17 -30.23
C VAL A 586 26.54 13.82 -29.50
N ALA A 587 26.40 14.11 -28.21
CA ALA A 587 27.45 14.74 -27.41
C ALA A 587 28.68 13.82 -27.18
N LEU A 588 28.48 12.50 -27.14
CA LEU A 588 29.51 11.48 -26.89
C LEU A 588 30.00 10.77 -28.15
N ASP A 589 29.53 11.19 -29.32
CA ASP A 589 29.77 10.56 -30.62
C ASP A 589 29.41 9.07 -30.72
N ASP A 590 28.41 8.60 -29.96
CA ASP A 590 27.95 7.20 -30.02
C ASP A 590 27.10 6.95 -31.29
N ARG A 591 27.77 6.55 -32.37
CA ARG A 591 27.16 6.28 -33.67
C ARG A 591 26.17 5.13 -33.66
N GLY A 592 26.37 4.13 -32.78
CA GLY A 592 25.48 2.98 -32.68
C GLY A 592 24.11 3.43 -32.17
N LEU A 593 24.12 4.11 -31.02
CA LEU A 593 22.91 4.63 -30.40
C LEU A 593 22.23 5.71 -31.26
N MET A 594 22.99 6.59 -31.93
CA MET A 594 22.41 7.56 -32.88
C MET A 594 21.57 6.90 -33.96
N ARG A 595 22.04 5.80 -34.57
CA ARG A 595 21.29 5.11 -35.64
C ARG A 595 20.02 4.47 -35.10
N ARG A 596 20.10 3.80 -33.94
CA ARG A 596 18.92 3.21 -33.28
C ARG A 596 17.90 4.28 -32.91
N ALA A 597 18.32 5.38 -32.30
CA ALA A 597 17.44 6.47 -31.92
C ALA A 597 16.78 7.11 -33.15
N ARG A 598 17.52 7.31 -34.25
CA ARG A 598 16.97 7.83 -35.51
C ARG A 598 15.90 6.90 -36.09
N GLU A 599 16.17 5.60 -36.13
CA GLU A 599 15.21 4.59 -36.59
C GLU A 599 13.95 4.55 -35.72
N ALA A 600 14.13 4.60 -34.39
CA ALA A 600 13.03 4.57 -33.44
C ALA A 600 12.19 5.85 -33.46
N LEU A 601 12.77 7.02 -33.74
CA LEU A 601 12.06 8.31 -33.77
C LEU A 601 11.47 8.66 -35.15
N ALA A 602 11.98 8.08 -36.24
CA ALA A 602 11.55 8.39 -37.60
C ALA A 602 10.01 8.32 -37.81
N PRO A 603 9.28 7.35 -37.25
CA PRO A 603 7.83 7.30 -37.42
C PRO A 603 7.08 8.46 -36.75
N ALA A 604 7.69 9.12 -35.76
CA ALA A 604 7.13 10.26 -35.04
C ALA A 604 7.59 11.61 -35.59
N ALA A 605 8.14 11.68 -36.81
CA ALA A 605 8.75 12.90 -37.34
C ALA A 605 7.82 14.14 -37.37
N ALA A 606 6.51 13.94 -37.40
CA ALA A 606 5.49 15.00 -37.37
C ALA A 606 4.94 15.29 -35.96
N GLU A 607 5.43 14.62 -34.92
CA GLU A 607 4.97 14.76 -33.53
C GLU A 607 5.92 15.62 -32.69
N LEU A 608 5.42 16.12 -31.55
CA LEU A 608 6.20 16.76 -30.50
C LEU A 608 6.67 15.71 -29.50
N ALA A 609 7.99 15.55 -29.36
CA ALA A 609 8.61 14.52 -28.54
C ALA A 609 8.14 14.63 -27.08
N GLY A 610 7.51 13.56 -26.60
CA GLY A 610 6.98 13.48 -25.23
C GLY A 610 5.62 14.12 -25.03
N ALA A 611 5.14 14.96 -25.96
CA ALA A 611 3.89 15.68 -25.77
C ALA A 611 2.66 14.77 -25.83
N ALA A 612 2.80 13.61 -26.49
CA ALA A 612 1.82 12.55 -26.46
C ALA A 612 1.53 11.98 -25.06
N SER A 613 2.34 12.30 -24.05
CA SER A 613 2.03 12.00 -22.64
C SER A 613 1.04 12.98 -22.00
N GLY A 614 0.88 14.17 -22.59
CA GLY A 614 0.20 15.30 -21.98
C GLY A 614 0.99 15.97 -20.84
N LEU A 615 2.22 15.53 -20.55
CA LEU A 615 2.96 16.00 -19.36
C LEU A 615 4.25 16.75 -19.67
N VAL A 616 5.03 16.35 -20.67
CA VAL A 616 6.32 17.00 -20.99
C VAL A 616 6.47 17.19 -22.49
N THR A 617 7.36 18.07 -22.92
CA THR A 617 7.74 18.18 -24.33
C THR A 617 9.22 18.51 -24.47
N LEU A 618 9.88 17.89 -25.46
CA LEU A 618 11.25 18.18 -25.88
C LEU A 618 11.28 18.83 -27.27
N GLY A 619 10.13 19.33 -27.75
CA GLY A 619 9.99 20.00 -29.03
C GLY A 619 9.76 19.03 -30.20
N PRO A 620 9.79 19.52 -31.44
CA PRO A 620 9.54 18.72 -32.63
C PRO A 620 10.53 17.56 -32.77
N VAL A 621 10.02 16.34 -33.00
CA VAL A 621 10.87 15.17 -33.28
C VAL A 621 11.74 15.40 -34.53
N SER A 622 11.24 16.17 -35.50
CA SER A 622 12.00 16.58 -36.70
C SER A 622 13.35 17.22 -36.38
N ASP A 623 13.43 18.00 -35.30
CA ASP A 623 14.63 18.74 -34.93
C ASP A 623 15.69 17.78 -34.36
N HIS A 624 15.25 16.83 -33.54
CA HIS A 624 16.10 15.74 -33.03
C HIS A 624 16.61 14.83 -34.16
N LEU A 625 15.75 14.51 -35.14
CA LEU A 625 16.13 13.74 -36.33
C LEU A 625 17.14 14.50 -37.21
N ALA A 626 16.97 15.82 -37.35
CA ALA A 626 17.91 16.67 -38.07
C ALA A 626 19.28 16.72 -37.37
N ALA A 627 19.30 16.87 -36.04
CA ALA A 627 20.53 16.84 -35.24
C ALA A 627 21.28 15.50 -35.37
N LEU A 628 20.56 14.38 -35.27
CA LEU A 628 21.11 13.03 -35.48
C LEU A 628 21.68 12.88 -36.89
N THR A 629 20.96 13.32 -37.92
CA THR A 629 21.40 13.24 -39.32
C THR A 629 22.64 14.09 -39.57
N GLY A 630 22.69 15.30 -39.01
CA GLY A 630 23.86 16.19 -39.09
C GLY A 630 25.09 15.60 -38.40
N ALA A 631 24.93 15.03 -37.20
CA ALA A 631 26.01 14.33 -36.50
C ALA A 631 26.51 13.13 -37.30
N LEU A 632 25.61 12.29 -37.81
CA LEU A 632 25.92 11.11 -38.63
C LEU A 632 26.70 11.46 -39.91
N ARG A 633 26.42 12.61 -40.54
CA ARG A 633 27.11 13.08 -41.76
C ARG A 633 28.48 13.71 -41.52
N ARG A 634 28.68 14.44 -40.41
CA ARG A 634 29.94 15.17 -40.12
C ARG A 634 31.19 14.30 -40.06
N SER A 635 31.05 12.99 -39.82
CA SER A 635 32.15 12.02 -39.78
C SER A 635 32.41 11.30 -41.11
N GLN A 636 31.66 11.60 -42.18
CA GLN A 636 31.89 11.05 -43.53
C GLN A 636 32.70 11.99 -44.44
N ARG A 637 33.07 13.18 -43.96
CA ARG A 637 34.04 14.04 -44.65
C ARG A 637 35.45 13.66 -44.17
N PRO A 638 36.35 13.24 -45.08
CA PRO A 638 37.71 12.82 -44.72
C PRO A 638 38.53 13.94 -44.10
#